data_AF-B3QWQ8-F1
#
_entry.id   AF-B3QWQ8-F1
#
_cell.length_a   1.000
_cell.length_b   1.000
_cell.length_c   1.000
_cell.angle_alpha   90.00
_cell.angle_beta   90.00
_cell.angle_gamma   90.00
#
_symmetry.space_group_name_H-M   'P 1'
#
loop_
_entity.id
_entity.type
_entity.pdbx_description
1 polymer ?
#
loop_
_entity_poly.entity_id
_entity_poly.type
_entity_poly.pdbx_seq_one_letter_code
_entity_poly.pdbx_strand_id
1 'polypeptide(L)'
;MTPSRIAIAFVALLTLVLSRTPLLNLLGYECSFVLGIALPPTIGLLWLAKQSNALQKWRASLLLIVLPPFAMLLNMLFVRNCDYFEGLVFYILGPAMGSLFAFSLAVAIRSVLEKWQKTAFLLIWLLLLLVPILHRLYASPQIYFFNHFFGFFAGTIYDKTIVLDARYFIFRFETLLFSSAFFLIAFRDRISSFPKNELFSKILQRFPAWAFLALPLLILGLLLAGRNESFGIISSHQAIKKTLAPIDSAGLWFASPTLPLQKRKYYEKRLRHELQDLQRIIGMATLPKVHIFIYPNSATKKRFTGADQTEFTKIWLNEIHITEEAFERSIRHELVHILFGAYGIPHLGLSTSIGILEGVAVALETPDISWRQHDYAAALFKLDMAPKHPEKLLGAFGFWTGLGSMSYTLMGSLVQFLLEKYGMEKFKQAYAWAAFEEVYQKSPEKLISEWKAWLQEVPISQALENDVRYRFSRKSIFETECPHTVARSLREAWAAFEEKNYPLAKSLYQTALDMTEGKNPTAIHGLLAAKIYGAANGFGSPQNAFAEADSLAEKLEKTLPARFTIASARLWTGFGQKEIAVRELEKIYSEKLFFSYSLAAAIRISLAETEFDFKSISSLLCAEEKIFLLQTALDSAQTSTQKSLVAYLLGVELYEISRYEEVLHLLLPLAPFSKPEIEFHRQWLILNAAQQTGRKDLAENAAARAQQISEKLSGTAAKQRFVSERLRLY
;
A
#
# COMPACT_ATOMS: atom_id res chain seq x y z
N MET A 1 -44.54 17.42 3.14
CA MET A 1 -43.57 17.91 2.12
C MET A 1 -43.74 17.08 0.84
N THR A 2 -43.57 17.68 -0.34
CA THR A 2 -43.59 16.90 -1.60
C THR A 2 -42.36 15.98 -1.68
N PRO A 3 -42.43 14.83 -2.38
CA PRO A 3 -41.27 13.94 -2.56
C PRO A 3 -40.03 14.65 -3.08
N SER A 4 -40.19 15.61 -4.00
CA SER A 4 -39.11 16.47 -4.50
C SER A 4 -38.43 17.28 -3.39
N ARG A 5 -39.19 17.89 -2.47
CA ARG A 5 -38.64 18.67 -1.36
C ARG A 5 -37.88 17.80 -0.37
N ILE A 6 -38.37 16.59 -0.09
CA ILE A 6 -37.70 15.62 0.79
C ILE A 6 -36.37 15.19 0.19
N ALA A 7 -36.34 14.83 -1.09
CA ALA A 7 -35.12 14.43 -1.79
C ALA A 7 -34.07 15.56 -1.80
N ILE A 8 -34.50 16.80 -2.09
CA ILE A 8 -33.60 17.97 -2.09
C ILE A 8 -33.05 18.24 -0.69
N ALA A 9 -33.90 18.19 0.34
CA ALA A 9 -33.46 18.39 1.73
C ALA A 9 -32.46 17.32 2.17
N PHE A 10 -32.69 16.04 1.80
CA PHE A 10 -31.78 14.95 2.09
C PHE A 10 -30.40 15.15 1.44
N VAL A 11 -30.35 15.43 0.14
CA VAL A 11 -29.07 15.66 -0.56
C VAL A 11 -28.35 16.91 -0.08
N ALA A 12 -29.09 17.98 0.23
CA ALA A 12 -28.52 19.19 0.82
C ALA A 12 -27.89 18.93 2.20
N LEU A 13 -28.59 18.21 3.07
CA LEU A 13 -28.06 17.83 4.38
C LEU A 13 -26.83 16.92 4.26
N LEU A 14 -26.89 15.91 3.39
CA LEU A 14 -25.75 15.02 3.14
C LEU A 14 -24.54 15.83 2.66
N THR A 15 -24.74 16.70 1.66
CA THR A 15 -23.66 17.54 1.11
C THR A 15 -23.06 18.46 2.18
N LEU A 16 -23.89 19.02 3.07
CA LEU A 16 -23.42 19.82 4.20
C LEU A 16 -22.56 18.99 5.17
N VAL A 17 -22.98 17.77 5.51
CA VAL A 17 -22.19 16.86 6.37
C VAL A 17 -20.84 16.52 5.70
N LEU A 18 -20.86 16.19 4.40
CA LEU A 18 -19.64 15.91 3.64
C LEU A 18 -18.69 17.12 3.64
N SER A 19 -19.21 18.34 3.45
CA SER A 19 -18.42 19.59 3.45
C SER A 19 -17.67 19.86 4.76
N ARG A 20 -18.07 19.21 5.86
CA ARG A 20 -17.45 19.35 7.20
C ARG A 20 -16.64 18.14 7.64
N THR A 21 -16.66 17.06 6.85
CA THR A 21 -15.95 15.83 7.19
C THR A 21 -14.60 15.84 6.48
N PRO A 22 -13.45 15.75 7.19
CA PRO A 22 -12.14 15.62 6.56
C PRO A 22 -12.13 14.51 5.50
N LEU A 23 -11.37 14.70 4.42
CA LEU A 23 -11.33 13.84 3.21
C LEU A 23 -12.58 13.92 2.31
N LEU A 24 -13.77 14.19 2.86
CA LEU A 24 -15.03 14.34 2.10
C LEU A 24 -15.40 15.80 1.80
N ASN A 25 -14.68 16.74 2.41
CA ASN A 25 -14.96 18.18 2.39
C ASN A 25 -14.51 18.90 1.10
N LEU A 26 -14.04 18.16 0.12
CA LEU A 26 -13.65 18.65 -1.19
C LEU A 26 -14.35 17.83 -2.28
N LEU A 27 -14.65 18.47 -3.41
CA LEU A 27 -15.14 17.73 -4.58
C LEU A 27 -13.97 16.90 -5.12
N GLY A 28 -13.92 15.63 -4.74
CA GLY A 28 -12.90 14.68 -5.11
C GLY A 28 -13.49 13.28 -5.26
N TYR A 29 -12.62 12.28 -5.25
CA TYR A 29 -13.01 10.88 -5.43
C TYR A 29 -13.97 10.40 -4.33
N GLU A 30 -13.63 10.61 -3.06
CA GLU A 30 -14.35 10.07 -1.91
C GLU A 30 -15.75 10.71 -1.77
N CYS A 31 -15.81 12.03 -1.91
CA CYS A 31 -17.08 12.77 -1.93
C CYS A 31 -17.98 12.26 -3.09
N SER A 32 -17.40 12.10 -4.29
CA SER A 32 -18.13 11.55 -5.45
C SER A 32 -18.57 10.09 -5.22
N PHE A 33 -17.77 9.28 -4.54
CA PHE A 33 -18.12 7.90 -4.22
C PHE A 33 -19.32 7.82 -3.28
N VAL A 34 -19.30 8.58 -2.16
CA VAL A 34 -20.42 8.64 -1.21
C VAL A 34 -21.70 9.14 -1.89
N LEU A 35 -21.59 10.22 -2.66
CA LEU A 35 -22.70 10.76 -3.44
C LEU A 35 -23.18 9.77 -4.52
N GLY A 36 -22.29 8.96 -5.07
CA GLY A 36 -22.59 7.91 -6.06
C GLY A 36 -23.39 6.75 -5.48
N ILE A 37 -23.35 6.53 -4.17
CA ILE A 37 -24.21 5.57 -3.47
C ILE A 37 -25.58 6.19 -3.16
N ALA A 38 -25.62 7.48 -2.79
CA ALA A 38 -26.83 8.13 -2.28
C ALA A 38 -27.75 8.73 -3.37
N LEU A 39 -27.18 9.40 -4.39
CA LEU A 39 -27.95 10.10 -5.42
C LEU A 39 -28.76 9.18 -6.34
N PRO A 40 -28.20 8.06 -6.87
CA PRO A 40 -28.93 7.21 -7.79
C PRO A 40 -30.26 6.66 -7.24
N PRO A 41 -30.32 6.03 -6.04
CA PRO A 41 -31.60 5.54 -5.50
C PRO A 41 -32.56 6.69 -5.19
N THR A 42 -32.06 7.85 -4.77
CA THR A 42 -32.89 9.05 -4.50
C THR A 42 -33.62 9.52 -5.76
N ILE A 43 -32.91 9.62 -6.89
CA ILE A 43 -33.49 10.03 -8.17
C ILE A 43 -34.42 8.95 -8.73
N GLY A 44 -34.07 7.67 -8.64
CA GLY A 44 -34.94 6.58 -9.07
C GLY A 44 -36.28 6.56 -8.31
N LEU A 45 -36.25 6.70 -6.98
CA LEU A 45 -37.46 6.77 -6.15
C LEU A 45 -38.32 8.02 -6.42
N LEU A 46 -37.70 9.17 -6.69
CA LEU A 46 -38.40 10.40 -7.08
C LEU A 46 -39.23 10.17 -8.36
N TRP A 47 -38.68 9.44 -9.33
CA TRP A 47 -39.38 9.15 -10.58
C TRP A 47 -40.52 8.15 -10.45
N LEU A 48 -40.47 7.27 -9.45
CA LEU A 48 -41.56 6.36 -9.06
C LEU A 48 -42.62 7.00 -8.14
N ALA A 49 -42.43 8.24 -7.67
CA ALA A 49 -43.41 8.91 -6.81
C ALA A 49 -44.67 9.35 -7.59
N LYS A 50 -45.88 9.11 -7.03
CA LYS A 50 -47.15 9.41 -7.71
C LYS A 50 -47.54 10.90 -7.72
N GLN A 51 -47.08 11.70 -6.76
CA GLN A 51 -47.65 13.03 -6.44
C GLN A 51 -46.99 14.21 -7.18
N SER A 52 -46.17 14.01 -8.20
CA SER A 52 -45.40 15.11 -8.84
C SER A 52 -45.52 15.10 -10.35
N ASN A 53 -45.78 16.27 -10.93
CA ASN A 53 -45.78 16.50 -12.38
C ASN A 53 -44.36 16.21 -12.94
N ALA A 54 -44.28 15.70 -14.17
CA ALA A 54 -43.02 15.37 -14.85
C ALA A 54 -42.05 16.56 -14.89
N LEU A 55 -42.53 17.79 -15.16
CA LEU A 55 -41.67 18.98 -15.17
C LEU A 55 -41.05 19.26 -13.78
N GLN A 56 -41.81 19.06 -12.71
CA GLN A 56 -41.30 19.21 -11.33
C GLN A 56 -40.24 18.16 -11.01
N LYS A 57 -40.45 16.90 -11.45
CA LYS A 57 -39.46 15.82 -11.27
C LYS A 57 -38.17 16.09 -12.03
N TRP A 58 -38.26 16.61 -13.26
CA TRP A 58 -37.09 17.02 -14.05
C TRP A 58 -36.30 18.13 -13.35
N ARG A 59 -36.98 19.23 -12.95
CA ARG A 59 -36.33 20.33 -12.21
C ARG A 59 -35.69 19.84 -10.92
N ALA A 60 -36.38 19.00 -10.15
CA ALA A 60 -35.83 18.42 -8.93
C ALA A 60 -34.62 17.51 -9.21
N SER A 61 -34.66 16.66 -10.24
CA SER A 61 -33.52 15.79 -10.60
C SER A 61 -32.30 16.61 -11.02
N LEU A 62 -32.49 17.67 -11.80
CA LEU A 62 -31.41 18.59 -12.18
C LEU A 62 -30.82 19.28 -10.94
N LEU A 63 -31.66 19.78 -10.04
CA LEU A 63 -31.20 20.38 -8.79
C LEU A 63 -30.42 19.40 -7.92
N LEU A 64 -30.87 18.14 -7.81
CA LEU A 64 -30.16 17.10 -7.04
C LEU A 64 -28.75 16.82 -7.61
N ILE A 65 -28.59 16.87 -8.93
CA ILE A 65 -27.30 16.65 -9.59
C ILE A 65 -26.40 17.89 -9.50
N VAL A 66 -26.95 19.10 -9.59
CA VAL A 66 -26.15 20.35 -9.61
C VAL A 66 -25.79 20.83 -8.20
N LEU A 67 -26.63 20.56 -7.20
CA LEU A 67 -26.45 21.06 -5.84
C LEU A 67 -25.13 20.62 -5.19
N PRO A 68 -24.72 19.34 -5.22
CA PRO A 68 -23.47 18.92 -4.60
C PRO A 68 -22.20 19.58 -5.16
N PRO A 69 -21.92 19.58 -6.48
CA PRO A 69 -20.73 20.24 -7.00
C PRO A 69 -20.77 21.74 -6.75
N PHE A 70 -21.93 22.39 -6.86
CA PHE A 70 -22.06 23.82 -6.57
C PHE A 70 -21.76 24.14 -5.10
N ALA A 71 -22.28 23.35 -4.16
CA ALA A 71 -21.99 23.52 -2.73
C ALA A 71 -20.50 23.31 -2.43
N MET A 72 -19.86 22.32 -3.06
CA MET A 72 -18.43 22.08 -2.89
C MET A 72 -17.56 23.16 -3.53
N LEU A 73 -18.01 23.77 -4.63
CA LEU A 73 -17.39 24.95 -5.21
C LEU A 73 -17.42 26.13 -4.23
N LEU A 74 -18.56 26.38 -3.56
CA LEU A 74 -18.65 27.39 -2.51
C LEU A 74 -17.76 27.05 -1.29
N ASN A 75 -17.62 25.76 -0.98
CA ASN A 75 -16.76 25.31 0.12
C ASN A 75 -15.27 25.62 -0.14
N MET A 76 -14.87 25.88 -1.38
CA MET A 76 -13.50 26.31 -1.72
C MET A 76 -13.11 27.64 -1.09
N LEU A 77 -14.07 28.45 -0.62
CA LEU A 77 -13.82 29.66 0.17
C LEU A 77 -13.26 29.36 1.56
N PHE A 78 -13.46 28.14 2.06
CA PHE A 78 -13.10 27.73 3.43
C PHE A 78 -12.08 26.59 3.47
N VAL A 79 -12.04 25.75 2.42
CA VAL A 79 -11.17 24.58 2.33
C VAL A 79 -10.43 24.61 1.00
N ARG A 80 -9.11 24.50 1.02
CA ARG A 80 -8.29 24.43 -0.20
C ARG A 80 -8.63 23.16 -0.97
N ASN A 81 -9.18 23.31 -2.17
CA ASN A 81 -9.39 22.19 -3.11
C ASN A 81 -8.27 22.21 -4.15
N CYS A 82 -7.41 21.19 -4.14
CA CYS A 82 -6.23 21.15 -5.02
C CYS A 82 -6.51 20.66 -6.44
N ASP A 83 -7.66 20.05 -6.72
CA ASP A 83 -8.05 19.68 -8.10
C ASP A 83 -9.57 19.51 -8.26
N TYR A 84 -10.29 20.64 -8.32
CA TYR A 84 -11.75 20.64 -8.47
C TYR A 84 -12.22 20.05 -9.81
N PHE A 85 -11.46 20.27 -10.90
CA PHE A 85 -11.86 19.81 -12.22
C PHE A 85 -11.80 18.29 -12.33
N GLU A 86 -10.75 17.67 -11.80
CA GLU A 86 -10.70 16.21 -11.72
C GLU A 86 -11.83 15.66 -10.84
N GLY A 87 -12.08 16.30 -9.69
CA GLY A 87 -13.23 15.99 -8.83
C GLY A 87 -14.57 16.07 -9.56
N LEU A 88 -14.75 17.05 -10.44
CA LEU A 88 -15.94 17.19 -11.27
C LEU A 88 -16.05 16.05 -12.29
N VAL A 89 -14.94 15.59 -12.87
CA VAL A 89 -14.95 14.40 -13.76
C VAL A 89 -15.34 13.15 -12.97
N PHE A 90 -14.82 12.93 -11.77
CA PHE A 90 -15.27 11.86 -10.89
C PHE A 90 -16.76 11.97 -10.54
N TYR A 91 -17.26 13.18 -10.33
CA TYR A 91 -18.67 13.44 -10.03
C TYR A 91 -19.59 13.14 -11.22
N ILE A 92 -19.21 13.58 -12.42
CA ILE A 92 -19.95 13.31 -13.66
C ILE A 92 -19.96 11.81 -13.93
N LEU A 93 -18.78 11.19 -13.96
CA LEU A 93 -18.66 9.77 -14.24
C LEU A 93 -19.31 8.93 -13.15
N GLY A 94 -19.23 9.30 -11.87
CA GLY A 94 -19.79 8.58 -10.74
C GLY A 94 -21.27 8.87 -10.53
N PRO A 95 -21.61 9.77 -9.60
CA PRO A 95 -22.97 10.17 -9.26
C PRO A 95 -23.90 10.50 -10.43
N ALA A 96 -23.46 11.31 -11.40
CA ALA A 96 -24.38 11.81 -12.42
C ALA A 96 -24.79 10.70 -13.42
N MET A 97 -23.83 9.95 -13.95
CA MET A 97 -24.13 8.80 -14.82
C MET A 97 -24.84 7.67 -14.06
N GLY A 98 -24.49 7.44 -12.79
CA GLY A 98 -25.23 6.50 -11.94
C GLY A 98 -26.68 6.89 -11.73
N SER A 99 -26.94 8.19 -11.57
CA SER A 99 -28.29 8.73 -11.44
C SER A 99 -29.09 8.60 -12.73
N LEU A 100 -28.46 8.77 -13.89
CA LEU A 100 -29.07 8.51 -15.20
C LEU A 100 -29.45 7.03 -15.34
N PHE A 101 -28.57 6.12 -14.93
CA PHE A 101 -28.83 4.68 -14.93
C PHE A 101 -30.00 4.32 -13.99
N ALA A 102 -30.01 4.83 -12.76
CA ALA A 102 -31.12 4.60 -11.83
C ALA A 102 -32.44 5.20 -12.30
N PHE A 103 -32.42 6.39 -12.92
CA PHE A 103 -33.59 6.99 -13.55
C PHE A 103 -34.15 6.11 -14.67
N SER A 104 -33.31 5.70 -15.62
CA SER A 104 -33.72 4.88 -16.77
C SER A 104 -34.30 3.53 -16.32
N LEU A 105 -33.67 2.88 -15.34
CA LEU A 105 -34.17 1.67 -14.70
C LEU A 105 -35.52 1.89 -14.02
N ALA A 106 -35.68 2.97 -13.25
CA ALA A 106 -36.93 3.27 -12.56
C ALA A 106 -38.10 3.49 -13.53
N VAL A 107 -37.88 4.22 -14.63
CA VAL A 107 -38.93 4.43 -15.64
C VAL A 107 -39.25 3.16 -16.43
N ALA A 108 -38.27 2.29 -16.70
CA ALA A 108 -38.49 0.98 -17.31
C ALA A 108 -39.29 0.06 -16.39
N ILE A 109 -38.98 0.01 -15.10
CA ILE A 109 -39.76 -0.74 -14.10
C ILE A 109 -41.20 -0.22 -14.07
N ARG A 110 -41.40 1.11 -14.09
CA ARG A 110 -42.73 1.71 -14.11
C ARG A 110 -43.53 1.37 -15.36
N SER A 111 -42.89 1.18 -16.53
CA SER A 111 -43.59 0.82 -17.77
C SER A 111 -43.95 -0.67 -17.85
N VAL A 112 -43.26 -1.52 -17.09
CA VAL A 112 -43.48 -2.98 -17.08
C VAL A 112 -44.35 -3.43 -15.92
N LEU A 113 -44.20 -2.82 -14.74
CA LEU A 113 -44.90 -3.22 -13.52
C LEU A 113 -45.96 -2.20 -13.11
N GLU A 114 -47.19 -2.65 -12.91
CA GLU A 114 -48.29 -1.79 -12.45
C GLU A 114 -48.28 -1.56 -10.92
N LYS A 115 -47.87 -2.58 -10.16
CA LYS A 115 -47.79 -2.57 -8.68
C LYS A 115 -46.36 -2.87 -8.24
N TRP A 116 -46.04 -2.61 -6.97
CA TRP A 116 -44.73 -2.90 -6.35
C TRP A 116 -43.50 -2.23 -6.99
N GLN A 117 -43.69 -1.22 -7.84
CA GLN A 117 -42.61 -0.55 -8.58
C GLN A 117 -41.44 -0.11 -7.69
N LYS A 118 -41.74 0.52 -6.54
CA LYS A 118 -40.71 0.97 -5.58
C LYS A 118 -39.95 -0.20 -4.95
N THR A 119 -40.68 -1.24 -4.56
CA THR A 119 -40.10 -2.45 -3.96
C THR A 119 -39.21 -3.17 -4.97
N ALA A 120 -39.68 -3.35 -6.21
CA ALA A 120 -38.91 -3.94 -7.29
C ALA A 120 -37.65 -3.13 -7.59
N PHE A 121 -37.76 -1.80 -7.69
CA PHE A 121 -36.60 -0.93 -7.89
C PHE A 121 -35.58 -1.05 -6.76
N LEU A 122 -36.01 -1.01 -5.50
CA LEU A 122 -35.09 -1.13 -4.36
C LEU A 122 -34.42 -2.50 -4.29
N LEU A 123 -35.14 -3.58 -4.59
CA LEU A 123 -34.57 -4.92 -4.65
C LEU A 123 -33.55 -5.05 -5.79
N ILE A 124 -33.88 -4.60 -7.00
CA ILE A 124 -32.96 -4.63 -8.15
C ILE A 124 -31.74 -3.74 -7.88
N TRP A 125 -31.94 -2.54 -7.33
CA TRP A 125 -30.87 -1.64 -6.93
C TRP A 125 -29.94 -2.31 -5.92
N LEU A 126 -30.48 -2.91 -4.85
CA LEU A 126 -29.71 -3.59 -3.82
C LEU A 126 -28.93 -4.79 -4.38
N LEU A 127 -29.57 -5.58 -5.25
CA LEU A 127 -28.93 -6.74 -5.89
C LEU A 127 -27.77 -6.30 -6.81
N LEU A 128 -28.00 -5.31 -7.67
CA LEU A 128 -26.98 -4.78 -8.58
C LEU A 128 -25.87 -4.01 -7.86
N LEU A 129 -26.16 -3.45 -6.68
CA LEU A 129 -25.17 -2.81 -5.82
C LEU A 129 -24.28 -3.85 -5.14
N LEU A 130 -24.87 -4.84 -4.47
CA LEU A 130 -24.14 -5.72 -3.55
C LEU A 130 -23.61 -6.99 -4.21
N VAL A 131 -24.41 -7.68 -5.04
CA VAL A 131 -24.06 -9.03 -5.52
C VAL A 131 -22.76 -9.04 -6.34
N PRO A 132 -22.54 -8.14 -7.32
CA PRO A 132 -21.28 -8.12 -8.06
C PRO A 132 -20.08 -7.85 -7.16
N ILE A 133 -20.22 -6.98 -6.18
CA ILE A 133 -19.14 -6.60 -5.26
C ILE A 133 -18.82 -7.77 -4.34
N LEU A 134 -19.81 -8.34 -3.65
CA LEU A 134 -19.62 -9.43 -2.72
C LEU A 134 -19.06 -10.66 -3.44
N HIS A 135 -19.59 -11.00 -4.61
CA HIS A 135 -19.07 -12.11 -5.41
C HIS A 135 -17.61 -11.88 -5.82
N ARG A 136 -17.26 -10.68 -6.31
CA ARG A 136 -15.88 -10.37 -6.73
C ARG A 136 -14.93 -10.29 -5.53
N LEU A 137 -15.33 -9.63 -4.46
CA LEU A 137 -14.56 -9.57 -3.22
C LEU A 137 -14.35 -10.96 -2.63
N TYR A 138 -15.31 -11.86 -2.74
CA TYR A 138 -15.13 -13.21 -2.22
C TYR A 138 -14.28 -14.09 -3.16
N ALA A 139 -14.57 -14.11 -4.47
CA ALA A 139 -14.08 -15.14 -5.39
C ALA A 139 -12.96 -14.71 -6.36
N SER A 140 -12.63 -13.43 -6.48
CA SER A 140 -11.64 -12.93 -7.45
C SER A 140 -10.47 -12.23 -6.78
N PRO A 141 -9.27 -12.13 -7.37
CA PRO A 141 -8.10 -11.52 -6.73
C PRO A 141 -8.21 -9.98 -6.57
N GLN A 142 -9.12 -9.35 -7.31
CA GLN A 142 -9.35 -7.91 -7.23
C GLN A 142 -10.02 -7.49 -5.91
N ILE A 143 -9.63 -6.31 -5.46
CA ILE A 143 -10.29 -5.54 -4.39
C ILE A 143 -10.80 -4.17 -4.88
N TYR A 144 -10.57 -3.83 -6.16
CA TYR A 144 -11.24 -2.72 -6.85
C TYR A 144 -12.56 -3.17 -7.48
N PHE A 145 -13.52 -2.27 -7.63
CA PHE A 145 -14.83 -2.58 -8.22
C PHE A 145 -15.33 -1.49 -9.15
N PHE A 146 -15.97 -1.90 -10.24
CA PHE A 146 -16.77 -1.01 -11.07
C PHE A 146 -18.26 -1.32 -10.83
N ASN A 147 -19.09 -0.28 -10.68
CA ASN A 147 -20.52 -0.44 -10.44
C ASN A 147 -21.32 0.65 -11.16
N HIS A 148 -22.44 0.27 -11.78
CA HIS A 148 -23.23 1.21 -12.58
C HIS A 148 -23.79 2.39 -11.76
N PHE A 149 -23.96 2.25 -10.44
CA PHE A 149 -24.40 3.33 -9.56
C PHE A 149 -23.24 4.26 -9.16
N PHE A 150 -22.34 3.83 -8.27
CA PHE A 150 -21.29 4.72 -7.74
C PHE A 150 -20.07 4.88 -8.66
N GLY A 151 -19.91 4.03 -9.67
CA GLY A 151 -18.85 4.12 -10.67
C GLY A 151 -17.65 3.26 -10.38
N PHE A 152 -16.74 3.73 -9.53
CA PHE A 152 -15.46 3.07 -9.30
C PHE A 152 -15.07 3.09 -7.83
N PHE A 153 -14.74 1.91 -7.31
CA PHE A 153 -14.09 1.70 -6.02
C PHE A 153 -12.61 1.36 -6.25
N ALA A 154 -11.70 2.21 -5.76
CA ALA A 154 -10.27 2.13 -6.10
C ALA A 154 -9.53 0.97 -5.42
N GLY A 155 -10.09 0.39 -4.35
CA GLY A 155 -9.46 -0.69 -3.59
C GLY A 155 -9.04 -0.24 -2.20
N THR A 156 -7.74 -0.31 -1.88
CA THR A 156 -7.28 0.02 -0.53
C THR A 156 -7.46 1.51 -0.24
N ILE A 157 -7.95 1.82 0.96
CA ILE A 157 -8.10 3.21 1.45
C ILE A 157 -6.76 3.90 1.73
N TYR A 158 -5.65 3.15 1.73
CA TYR A 158 -4.29 3.64 2.00
C TYR A 158 -3.56 4.07 0.74
N ASP A 159 -3.98 3.57 -0.43
CA ASP A 159 -3.36 3.94 -1.70
C ASP A 159 -3.72 5.39 -2.04
N LYS A 160 -2.69 6.25 -2.00
CA LYS A 160 -2.88 7.69 -2.15
C LYS A 160 -3.15 8.13 -3.58
N THR A 161 -3.05 7.26 -4.58
CA THR A 161 -3.19 7.66 -5.98
C THR A 161 -4.39 6.98 -6.63
N ILE A 162 -5.45 7.75 -6.75
CA ILE A 162 -6.63 7.41 -7.51
C ILE A 162 -6.54 8.25 -8.79
N VAL A 163 -6.58 7.58 -9.93
CA VAL A 163 -6.36 8.21 -11.24
C VAL A 163 -7.53 7.82 -12.13
N LEU A 164 -7.99 8.78 -12.92
CA LEU A 164 -8.93 8.54 -14.01
C LEU A 164 -8.24 7.72 -15.10
N ASP A 165 -8.61 6.44 -15.21
CA ASP A 165 -8.08 5.56 -16.24
C ASP A 165 -9.10 5.27 -17.35
N ALA A 166 -8.61 4.78 -18.48
CA ALA A 166 -9.44 4.42 -19.63
C ALA A 166 -10.52 3.36 -19.30
N ARG A 167 -10.26 2.50 -18.29
CA ARG A 167 -11.20 1.43 -17.89
C ARG A 167 -12.47 2.04 -17.33
N TYR A 168 -12.36 3.16 -16.60
CA TYR A 168 -13.53 3.84 -16.07
C TYR A 168 -14.42 4.41 -17.19
N PHE A 169 -13.83 5.02 -18.21
CA PHE A 169 -14.59 5.52 -19.37
C PHE A 169 -15.25 4.38 -20.16
N ILE A 170 -14.54 3.26 -20.39
CA ILE A 170 -15.10 2.08 -21.05
C ILE A 170 -16.30 1.53 -20.27
N PHE A 171 -16.16 1.39 -18.94
CA PHE A 171 -17.26 0.94 -18.09
C PHE A 171 -18.45 1.91 -18.07
N ARG A 172 -18.19 3.22 -18.18
CA ARG A 172 -19.26 4.23 -18.28
C ARG A 172 -19.94 4.24 -19.65
N PHE A 173 -19.24 3.90 -20.71
CA PHE A 173 -19.87 3.64 -22.00
C PHE A 173 -20.84 2.45 -21.92
N GLU A 174 -20.45 1.35 -21.26
CA GLU A 174 -21.33 0.21 -20.97
C GLU A 174 -22.59 0.66 -20.19
N THR A 175 -22.42 1.51 -19.18
CA THR A 175 -23.52 2.09 -18.39
C THR A 175 -24.51 2.88 -19.27
N LEU A 176 -24.01 3.65 -20.26
CA LEU A 176 -24.85 4.40 -21.18
C LEU A 176 -25.65 3.50 -22.13
N LEU A 177 -25.07 2.40 -22.60
CA LEU A 177 -25.77 1.44 -23.46
C LEU A 177 -26.97 0.83 -22.74
N PHE A 178 -26.77 0.36 -21.50
CA PHE A 178 -27.87 -0.16 -20.68
C PHE A 178 -28.90 0.91 -20.35
N SER A 179 -28.48 2.12 -19.99
CA SER A 179 -29.40 3.23 -19.70
C SER A 179 -30.26 3.57 -20.92
N SER A 180 -29.65 3.59 -22.11
CA SER A 180 -30.35 3.86 -23.38
C SER A 180 -31.36 2.76 -23.70
N ALA A 181 -31.00 1.49 -23.50
CA ALA A 181 -31.92 0.37 -23.68
C ALA A 181 -33.11 0.44 -22.71
N PHE A 182 -32.88 0.72 -21.42
CA PHE A 182 -33.97 0.88 -20.44
C PHE A 182 -34.88 2.05 -20.79
N PHE A 183 -34.30 3.16 -21.27
CA PHE A 183 -35.08 4.30 -21.74
C PHE A 183 -35.98 3.91 -22.94
N LEU A 184 -35.45 3.19 -23.94
CA LEU A 184 -36.24 2.71 -25.07
C LEU A 184 -37.37 1.76 -24.65
N ILE A 185 -37.14 0.88 -23.67
CA ILE A 185 -38.17 0.01 -23.08
C ILE A 185 -39.25 0.84 -22.37
N ALA A 186 -38.86 1.91 -21.66
CA ALA A 186 -39.80 2.78 -20.96
C ALA A 186 -40.75 3.54 -21.90
N PHE A 187 -40.29 3.90 -23.09
CA PHE A 187 -41.05 4.67 -24.09
C PHE A 187 -41.58 3.84 -25.27
N ARG A 188 -41.61 2.52 -25.12
CA ARG A 188 -41.97 1.55 -26.17
C ARG A 188 -43.27 1.87 -26.90
N ASP A 189 -44.32 2.26 -26.19
CA ASP A 189 -45.66 2.50 -26.74
C ASP A 189 -45.73 3.78 -27.59
N ARG A 190 -44.91 4.78 -27.23
CA ARG A 190 -44.80 6.04 -27.98
C ARG A 190 -43.93 5.87 -29.25
N ILE A 191 -42.91 5.02 -29.19
CA ILE A 191 -42.02 4.70 -30.32
C ILE A 191 -42.76 3.86 -31.38
N SER A 192 -43.63 2.93 -30.96
CA SER A 192 -44.45 2.13 -31.88
C SER A 192 -45.55 2.92 -32.62
N SER A 193 -45.77 4.19 -32.24
CA SER A 193 -46.81 5.06 -32.80
C SER A 193 -46.33 5.93 -33.98
N PHE A 194 -45.06 5.78 -34.43
CA PHE A 194 -44.57 6.48 -35.63
C PHE A 194 -45.20 5.91 -36.92
N PRO A 195 -45.58 6.76 -37.90
CA PRO A 195 -46.28 6.32 -39.10
C PRO A 195 -45.40 5.35 -39.92
N LYS A 196 -45.97 4.19 -40.27
CA LYS A 196 -45.30 3.13 -41.03
C LYS A 196 -45.34 3.47 -42.53
N ASN A 197 -44.18 3.74 -43.15
CA ASN A 197 -44.06 3.73 -44.61
C ASN A 197 -44.20 2.29 -45.16
N GLU A 198 -44.93 2.11 -46.26
CA GLU A 198 -45.41 0.80 -46.75
C GLU A 198 -44.30 -0.22 -47.07
N LEU A 199 -43.07 0.22 -47.36
CA LEU A 199 -41.98 -0.65 -47.81
C LEU A 199 -41.33 -1.49 -46.69
N PHE A 200 -41.40 -1.05 -45.43
CA PHE A 200 -40.75 -1.74 -44.28
C PHE A 200 -41.72 -2.61 -43.45
N SER A 201 -42.98 -2.72 -43.89
CA SER A 201 -44.11 -3.20 -43.08
C SER A 201 -44.14 -4.71 -42.82
N LYS A 202 -43.52 -5.56 -43.66
CA LYS A 202 -43.64 -7.03 -43.54
C LYS A 202 -42.66 -7.68 -42.55
N ILE A 203 -41.48 -7.11 -42.33
CA ILE A 203 -40.50 -7.62 -41.33
C ILE A 203 -40.76 -6.99 -39.94
N LEU A 204 -41.21 -5.73 -39.89
CA LEU A 204 -41.55 -5.01 -38.64
C LEU A 204 -42.89 -5.42 -37.99
N GLN A 205 -43.69 -6.30 -38.61
CA GLN A 205 -44.95 -6.77 -38.01
C GLN A 205 -44.75 -7.79 -36.88
N ARG A 206 -43.59 -8.44 -36.80
CA ARG A 206 -43.32 -9.52 -35.82
C ARG A 206 -42.54 -9.05 -34.59
N PHE A 207 -41.88 -7.90 -34.66
CA PHE A 207 -41.16 -7.29 -33.54
C PHE A 207 -41.40 -5.78 -33.52
N PRO A 208 -41.77 -5.19 -32.36
CA PRO A 208 -42.04 -3.76 -32.27
C PRO A 208 -40.75 -2.93 -32.46
N ALA A 209 -40.83 -1.76 -33.10
CA ALA A 209 -39.67 -0.96 -33.50
C ALA A 209 -38.70 -0.59 -32.35
N TRP A 210 -39.19 -0.47 -31.12
CA TRP A 210 -38.34 -0.26 -29.94
C TRP A 210 -37.45 -1.48 -29.63
N ALA A 211 -37.90 -2.70 -29.91
CA ALA A 211 -37.14 -3.93 -29.67
C ALA A 211 -35.96 -4.03 -30.65
N PHE A 212 -36.12 -3.56 -31.88
CA PHE A 212 -35.03 -3.46 -32.86
C PHE A 212 -33.91 -2.49 -32.44
N LEU A 213 -34.18 -1.53 -31.54
CA LEU A 213 -33.16 -0.58 -31.06
C LEU A 213 -32.65 -0.94 -29.66
N ALA A 214 -33.54 -1.38 -28.75
CA ALA A 214 -33.16 -1.71 -27.38
C ALA A 214 -32.37 -3.02 -27.28
N LEU A 215 -32.76 -4.04 -28.06
CA LEU A 215 -32.12 -5.37 -27.98
C LEU A 215 -30.66 -5.35 -28.47
N PRO A 216 -30.30 -4.69 -29.60
CA PRO A 216 -28.89 -4.58 -29.99
C PRO A 216 -28.04 -3.81 -28.97
N LEU A 217 -28.59 -2.78 -28.32
CA LEU A 217 -27.88 -2.04 -27.26
C LEU A 217 -27.65 -2.91 -26.02
N LEU A 218 -28.65 -3.71 -25.61
CA LEU A 218 -28.49 -4.69 -24.54
C LEU A 218 -27.45 -5.74 -24.90
N ILE A 219 -27.53 -6.31 -26.11
CA ILE A 219 -26.58 -7.31 -26.60
C ILE A 219 -25.17 -6.72 -26.65
N LEU A 220 -24.99 -5.51 -27.20
CA LEU A 220 -23.70 -4.85 -27.26
C LEU A 220 -23.15 -4.58 -25.85
N GLY A 221 -23.99 -4.10 -24.92
CA GLY A 221 -23.62 -3.93 -23.52
C GLY A 221 -23.16 -5.24 -22.88
N LEU A 222 -23.90 -6.33 -23.09
CA LEU A 222 -23.54 -7.66 -22.58
C LEU A 222 -22.27 -8.24 -23.23
N LEU A 223 -22.06 -8.01 -24.52
CA LEU A 223 -20.84 -8.42 -25.23
C LEU A 223 -19.62 -7.67 -24.72
N LEU A 224 -19.74 -6.37 -24.47
CA LEU A 224 -18.68 -5.57 -23.83
C LEU A 224 -18.42 -6.04 -22.41
N ALA A 225 -19.49 -6.30 -21.64
CA ALA A 225 -19.39 -6.85 -20.29
C ALA A 225 -18.65 -8.19 -20.26
N GLY A 226 -18.86 -9.05 -21.27
CA GLY A 226 -18.15 -10.32 -21.46
C GLY A 226 -16.66 -10.16 -21.78
N ARG A 227 -16.21 -8.96 -22.20
CA ARG A 227 -14.80 -8.62 -22.47
C ARG A 227 -14.16 -7.79 -21.35
N ASN A 228 -14.85 -7.56 -20.23
CA ASN A 228 -14.37 -6.72 -19.14
C ASN A 228 -13.03 -7.18 -18.53
N GLU A 229 -12.69 -8.47 -18.61
CA GLU A 229 -11.35 -8.95 -18.22
C GLU A 229 -10.25 -8.41 -19.15
N SER A 230 -10.48 -8.41 -20.47
CA SER A 230 -9.53 -7.88 -21.46
C SER A 230 -9.30 -6.38 -21.29
N PHE A 231 -10.33 -5.64 -20.84
CA PHE A 231 -10.24 -4.22 -20.52
C PHE A 231 -9.70 -3.93 -19.11
N GLY A 232 -9.43 -4.95 -18.28
CA GLY A 232 -8.97 -4.78 -16.91
C GLY A 232 -10.02 -4.20 -15.94
N ILE A 233 -11.29 -4.20 -16.34
CA ILE A 233 -12.45 -3.85 -15.49
C ILE A 233 -12.69 -4.98 -14.47
N ILE A 234 -12.41 -6.22 -14.88
CA ILE A 234 -12.41 -7.41 -14.02
C ILE A 234 -11.02 -8.06 -14.08
N SER A 235 -10.62 -8.71 -13.00
CA SER A 235 -9.44 -9.55 -12.93
C SER A 235 -9.80 -10.94 -12.42
N SER A 236 -9.19 -11.97 -13.01
CA SER A 236 -9.30 -13.36 -12.58
C SER A 236 -7.94 -13.96 -12.25
N HIS A 237 -7.94 -15.05 -11.50
CA HIS A 237 -6.74 -15.86 -11.28
C HIS A 237 -6.14 -16.37 -12.59
N GLN A 238 -6.96 -16.64 -13.62
CA GLN A 238 -6.45 -17.07 -14.92
C GLN A 238 -5.66 -15.95 -15.61
N ALA A 239 -6.11 -14.70 -15.49
CA ALA A 239 -5.37 -13.55 -16.02
C ALA A 239 -4.01 -13.38 -15.34
N ILE A 240 -3.94 -13.57 -14.02
CA ILE A 240 -2.67 -13.56 -13.27
C ILE A 240 -1.77 -14.72 -13.72
N LYS A 241 -2.30 -15.94 -13.79
CA LYS A 241 -1.55 -17.15 -14.19
C LYS A 241 -1.09 -17.15 -15.65
N LYS A 242 -1.64 -16.28 -16.51
CA LYS A 242 -1.10 -16.01 -17.86
C LYS A 242 0.12 -15.10 -17.85
N THR A 243 0.30 -14.31 -16.79
CA THR A 243 1.36 -13.32 -16.66
C THR A 243 2.50 -13.82 -15.76
N LEU A 244 2.17 -14.55 -14.70
CA LEU A 244 3.11 -15.13 -13.76
C LEU A 244 3.27 -16.64 -14.02
N ALA A 245 4.46 -17.15 -13.78
CA ALA A 245 4.78 -18.58 -13.92
C ALA A 245 4.96 -19.23 -12.54
N PRO A 246 4.56 -20.51 -12.37
CA PRO A 246 4.80 -21.23 -11.12
C PRO A 246 6.30 -21.36 -10.85
N ILE A 247 6.70 -21.19 -9.58
CA ILE A 247 8.07 -21.37 -9.09
C ILE A 247 8.25 -22.61 -8.23
N ASP A 248 7.16 -23.27 -7.86
CA ASP A 248 7.15 -24.53 -7.10
C ASP A 248 6.53 -25.67 -7.92
N SER A 249 6.82 -26.91 -7.54
CA SER A 249 6.30 -28.10 -8.23
C SER A 249 4.80 -28.33 -8.06
N ALA A 250 4.17 -27.78 -7.01
CA ALA A 250 2.74 -27.95 -6.76
C ALA A 250 1.89 -26.89 -7.49
N GLY A 251 2.50 -25.87 -8.10
CA GLY A 251 1.81 -24.82 -8.82
C GLY A 251 1.01 -23.89 -7.89
N LEU A 252 1.53 -23.65 -6.69
CA LEU A 252 0.91 -22.79 -5.68
C LEU A 252 1.57 -21.40 -5.63
N TRP A 253 2.85 -21.28 -5.97
CA TRP A 253 3.63 -20.05 -5.86
C TRP A 253 4.01 -19.57 -7.24
N PHE A 254 3.76 -18.30 -7.52
CA PHE A 254 3.90 -17.70 -8.85
C PHE A 254 4.80 -16.48 -8.79
N ALA A 255 5.68 -16.32 -9.79
CA ALA A 255 6.51 -15.13 -9.93
C ALA A 255 6.70 -14.75 -11.42
N SER A 256 7.45 -13.67 -11.68
CA SER A 256 7.75 -13.25 -13.05
C SER A 256 8.42 -14.37 -13.87
N PRO A 257 8.00 -14.62 -15.13
CA PRO A 257 8.68 -15.53 -16.05
C PRO A 257 10.12 -15.13 -16.36
N THR A 258 10.50 -13.87 -16.14
CA THR A 258 11.87 -13.36 -16.31
C THR A 258 12.70 -13.39 -15.03
N LEU A 259 12.12 -13.80 -13.89
CA LEU A 259 12.84 -13.88 -12.61
C LEU A 259 14.02 -14.87 -12.72
N PRO A 260 15.26 -14.47 -12.34
CA PRO A 260 16.43 -15.36 -12.40
C PRO A 260 16.23 -16.67 -11.64
N LEU A 261 16.77 -17.77 -12.16
CA LEU A 261 16.60 -19.11 -11.58
C LEU A 261 17.09 -19.20 -10.13
N GLN A 262 18.20 -18.53 -9.81
CA GLN A 262 18.73 -18.49 -8.44
C GLN A 262 17.74 -17.84 -7.47
N LYS A 263 17.13 -16.73 -7.88
CA LYS A 263 16.13 -15.99 -7.09
C LYS A 263 14.83 -16.78 -6.92
N ARG A 264 14.41 -17.54 -7.94
CA ARG A 264 13.28 -18.49 -7.83
C ARG A 264 13.52 -19.55 -6.76
N LYS A 265 14.68 -20.23 -6.83
CA LYS A 265 15.07 -21.25 -5.84
C LYS A 265 15.16 -20.66 -4.44
N TYR A 266 15.66 -19.43 -4.32
CA TYR A 266 15.70 -18.71 -3.07
C TYR A 266 14.30 -18.46 -2.49
N TYR A 267 13.38 -17.87 -3.27
CA TYR A 267 12.00 -17.65 -2.82
C TYR A 267 11.29 -18.95 -2.45
N GLU A 268 11.45 -19.99 -3.25
CA GLU A 268 10.88 -21.31 -2.97
C GLU A 268 11.38 -21.86 -1.62
N LYS A 269 12.71 -21.85 -1.40
CA LYS A 269 13.32 -22.31 -0.15
C LYS A 269 12.85 -21.47 1.04
N ARG A 270 12.84 -20.15 0.88
CA ARG A 270 12.40 -19.18 1.88
C ARG A 270 10.96 -19.44 2.32
N LEU A 271 10.05 -19.62 1.36
CA LEU A 271 8.62 -19.90 1.62
C LEU A 271 8.42 -21.24 2.35
N ARG A 272 9.13 -22.30 1.93
CA ARG A 272 9.05 -23.61 2.60
C ARG A 272 9.43 -23.50 4.07
N HIS A 273 10.53 -22.81 4.37
CA HIS A 273 11.01 -22.66 5.74
C HIS A 273 10.08 -21.78 6.58
N GLU A 274 9.58 -20.68 6.03
CA GLU A 274 8.62 -19.81 6.70
C GLU A 274 7.34 -20.57 7.08
N LEU A 275 6.78 -21.34 6.15
CA LEU A 275 5.60 -22.16 6.40
C LEU A 275 5.85 -23.23 7.48
N GLN A 276 6.97 -23.94 7.43
CA GLN A 276 7.33 -24.96 8.43
C GLN A 276 7.56 -24.35 9.82
N ASP A 277 8.25 -23.22 9.88
CA ASP A 277 8.53 -22.52 11.11
C ASP A 277 7.26 -21.99 11.78
N LEU A 278 6.38 -21.34 11.00
CA LEU A 278 5.09 -20.86 11.48
C LEU A 278 4.17 -22.03 11.85
N GLN A 279 4.15 -23.12 11.09
CA GLN A 279 3.39 -24.33 11.44
C GLN A 279 3.77 -24.82 12.84
N ARG A 280 5.07 -24.87 13.14
CA ARG A 280 5.61 -25.31 14.42
C ARG A 280 5.29 -24.32 15.55
N ILE A 281 5.47 -23.02 15.33
CA ILE A 281 5.22 -21.98 16.35
C ILE A 281 3.73 -21.89 16.68
N ILE A 282 2.88 -21.90 15.66
CA ILE A 282 1.43 -21.88 15.83
C ILE A 282 0.96 -23.23 16.37
N GLY A 283 1.67 -24.33 16.14
CA GLY A 283 1.25 -25.66 16.57
C GLY A 283 0.08 -26.16 15.73
N MET A 284 0.20 -26.09 14.40
CA MET A 284 -0.81 -26.56 13.45
C MET A 284 -0.53 -28.01 13.03
N ALA A 285 -1.55 -28.85 13.06
CA ALA A 285 -1.46 -30.23 12.59
C ALA A 285 -1.19 -30.31 11.08
N THR A 286 -1.84 -29.46 10.30
CA THR A 286 -1.71 -29.41 8.83
C THR A 286 -1.67 -27.97 8.34
N LEU A 287 -1.02 -27.76 7.19
CA LEU A 287 -0.97 -26.47 6.51
C LEU A 287 -2.06 -26.39 5.43
N PRO A 288 -2.75 -25.24 5.27
CA PRO A 288 -3.61 -25.00 4.13
C PRO A 288 -2.78 -24.90 2.83
N LYS A 289 -3.44 -25.09 1.68
CA LYS A 289 -2.82 -24.81 0.38
C LYS A 289 -2.78 -23.30 0.17
N VAL A 290 -1.60 -22.71 0.36
CA VAL A 290 -1.40 -21.26 0.23
C VAL A 290 -0.93 -20.92 -1.18
N HIS A 291 -1.72 -20.10 -1.90
CA HIS A 291 -1.33 -19.55 -3.19
C HIS A 291 -0.62 -18.21 -2.98
N ILE A 292 0.54 -18.02 -3.61
CA ILE A 292 1.36 -16.82 -3.41
C ILE A 292 1.69 -16.23 -4.79
N PHE A 293 1.29 -14.98 -5.02
CA PHE A 293 1.55 -14.26 -6.25
C PHE A 293 2.58 -13.16 -6.00
N ILE A 294 3.82 -13.39 -6.47
CA ILE A 294 4.95 -12.46 -6.37
C ILE A 294 5.04 -11.63 -7.66
N TYR A 295 4.60 -10.38 -7.60
CA TYR A 295 4.58 -9.46 -8.74
C TYR A 295 5.93 -8.76 -8.91
N PRO A 296 6.39 -8.53 -10.16
CA PRO A 296 7.67 -7.88 -10.40
C PRO A 296 7.73 -6.43 -9.88
N ASN A 297 6.59 -5.73 -9.82
CA ASN A 297 6.49 -4.36 -9.32
C ASN A 297 5.04 -4.01 -8.88
N SER A 298 4.89 -2.88 -8.19
CA SER A 298 3.59 -2.40 -7.69
C SER A 298 2.59 -2.12 -8.81
N ALA A 299 3.04 -1.61 -9.96
CA ALA A 299 2.18 -1.31 -11.11
C ALA A 299 1.51 -2.58 -11.67
N THR A 300 2.25 -3.68 -11.78
CA THR A 300 1.73 -4.98 -12.22
C THR A 300 0.72 -5.53 -11.22
N LYS A 301 1.02 -5.47 -9.92
CA LYS A 301 0.10 -5.89 -8.85
C LYS A 301 -1.20 -5.07 -8.88
N LYS A 302 -1.10 -3.73 -8.98
CA LYS A 302 -2.24 -2.81 -9.04
C LYS A 302 -3.16 -3.11 -10.22
N ARG A 303 -2.60 -3.45 -11.37
CA ARG A 303 -3.38 -3.80 -12.55
C ARG A 303 -4.34 -4.98 -12.30
N PHE A 304 -3.90 -5.99 -11.56
CA PHE A 304 -4.70 -7.20 -11.30
C PHE A 304 -5.54 -7.11 -10.02
N THR A 305 -5.01 -6.48 -8.99
CA THR A 305 -5.64 -6.51 -7.66
C THR A 305 -6.30 -5.19 -7.28
N GLY A 306 -5.84 -4.07 -7.83
CA GLY A 306 -6.20 -2.71 -7.39
C GLY A 306 -5.30 -2.16 -6.28
N ALA A 307 -4.54 -3.01 -5.59
CA ALA A 307 -3.60 -2.59 -4.56
C ALA A 307 -2.27 -2.14 -5.17
N ASP A 308 -1.81 -0.96 -4.82
CA ASP A 308 -0.55 -0.39 -5.31
C ASP A 308 0.59 -0.70 -4.34
N GLN A 309 0.68 0.07 -3.25
CA GLN A 309 1.77 -0.05 -2.28
C GLN A 309 1.43 -1.03 -1.16
N THR A 310 0.15 -1.37 -1.03
CA THR A 310 -0.33 -2.28 0.00
C THR A 310 -0.14 -3.73 -0.43
N GLU A 311 0.65 -4.48 0.32
CA GLU A 311 0.66 -5.95 0.25
C GLU A 311 -0.50 -6.48 1.07
N PHE A 312 -1.13 -7.57 0.64
CA PHE A 312 -2.31 -8.06 1.34
C PHE A 312 -2.56 -9.54 1.09
N THR A 313 -3.44 -10.08 1.93
CA THR A 313 -3.94 -11.45 1.86
C THR A 313 -5.44 -11.52 1.73
N LYS A 314 -5.90 -12.56 1.04
CA LYS A 314 -7.30 -12.99 1.04
C LYS A 314 -7.38 -14.28 1.83
N ILE A 315 -7.56 -14.14 3.13
CA ILE A 315 -7.50 -15.24 4.10
C ILE A 315 -8.46 -16.37 3.70
N TRP A 316 -9.70 -16.04 3.33
CA TRP A 316 -10.71 -17.01 2.90
C TRP A 316 -10.40 -17.75 1.58
N LEU A 317 -9.46 -17.24 0.77
CA LEU A 317 -8.96 -17.91 -0.44
C LEU A 317 -7.60 -18.59 -0.23
N ASN A 318 -6.96 -18.39 0.93
CA ASN A 318 -5.57 -18.73 1.17
C ASN A 318 -4.62 -18.13 0.11
N GLU A 319 -4.82 -16.85 -0.22
CA GLU A 319 -4.05 -16.14 -1.26
C GLU A 319 -3.24 -14.98 -0.71
N ILE A 320 -1.98 -14.86 -1.14
CA ILE A 320 -1.08 -13.74 -0.86
C ILE A 320 -0.78 -13.00 -2.17
N HIS A 321 -0.91 -11.67 -2.16
CA HIS A 321 -0.51 -10.80 -3.26
C HIS A 321 0.60 -9.86 -2.79
N ILE A 322 1.84 -10.12 -3.26
CA ILE A 322 3.04 -9.44 -2.79
C ILE A 322 3.95 -8.98 -3.94
N THR A 323 4.66 -7.87 -3.80
CA THR A 323 5.71 -7.46 -4.76
C THR A 323 7.05 -8.11 -4.47
N GLU A 324 7.92 -8.24 -5.47
CA GLU A 324 9.31 -8.72 -5.27
C GLU A 324 10.08 -7.85 -4.26
N GLU A 325 9.89 -6.53 -4.31
CA GLU A 325 10.51 -5.57 -3.40
C GLU A 325 10.04 -5.78 -1.95
N ALA A 326 8.77 -6.15 -1.76
CA ALA A 326 8.21 -6.37 -0.43
C ALA A 326 8.40 -7.77 0.12
N PHE A 327 8.86 -8.72 -0.70
CA PHE A 327 8.89 -10.13 -0.33
C PHE A 327 9.63 -10.39 0.99
N GLU A 328 10.88 -9.93 1.13
CA GLU A 328 11.67 -10.17 2.35
C GLU A 328 11.07 -9.54 3.61
N ARG A 329 10.49 -8.34 3.47
CA ARG A 329 9.96 -7.57 4.59
C ARG A 329 8.58 -8.02 5.05
N SER A 330 7.75 -8.54 4.15
CA SER A 330 6.32 -8.73 4.43
C SER A 330 5.82 -10.18 4.28
N ILE A 331 6.57 -11.09 3.66
CA ILE A 331 6.03 -12.43 3.37
C ILE A 331 5.61 -13.20 4.63
N ARG A 332 6.40 -13.12 5.71
CA ARG A 332 6.09 -13.78 6.97
C ARG A 332 4.83 -13.20 7.61
N HIS A 333 4.69 -11.87 7.59
CA HIS A 333 3.49 -11.17 8.06
C HIS A 333 2.23 -11.69 7.37
N GLU A 334 2.24 -11.73 6.03
CA GLU A 334 1.11 -12.22 5.25
C GLU A 334 0.83 -13.71 5.46
N LEU A 335 1.87 -14.54 5.63
CA LEU A 335 1.69 -15.95 5.96
C LEU A 335 1.00 -16.13 7.31
N VAL A 336 1.30 -15.30 8.31
CA VAL A 336 0.63 -15.36 9.62
C VAL A 336 -0.88 -15.14 9.47
N HIS A 337 -1.32 -14.16 8.67
CA HIS A 337 -2.74 -13.92 8.39
C HIS A 337 -3.43 -15.16 7.81
N ILE A 338 -2.79 -15.81 6.83
CA ILE A 338 -3.33 -17.02 6.18
C ILE A 338 -3.44 -18.17 7.18
N LEU A 339 -2.39 -18.42 7.97
CA LEU A 339 -2.34 -19.56 8.89
C LEU A 339 -3.28 -19.38 10.09
N PHE A 340 -3.39 -18.15 10.61
CA PHE A 340 -4.39 -17.83 11.64
C PHE A 340 -5.83 -17.84 11.13
N GLY A 341 -6.03 -17.83 9.81
CA GLY A 341 -7.32 -18.04 9.18
C GLY A 341 -8.07 -19.29 9.67
N ALA A 342 -7.34 -20.35 10.05
CA ALA A 342 -7.91 -21.58 10.62
C ALA A 342 -8.61 -21.38 11.98
N TYR A 343 -8.27 -20.31 12.71
CA TYR A 343 -8.80 -19.99 14.03
C TYR A 343 -9.74 -18.78 14.03
N GLY A 344 -9.96 -18.17 12.86
CA GLY A 344 -10.79 -16.98 12.70
C GLY A 344 -12.28 -17.29 12.55
N ILE A 345 -13.06 -16.25 12.26
CA ILE A 345 -14.50 -16.34 11.98
C ILE A 345 -14.73 -17.37 10.86
N PRO A 346 -15.66 -18.33 11.02
CA PRO A 346 -15.94 -19.35 10.01
C PRO A 346 -16.14 -18.77 8.60
N HIS A 347 -15.54 -19.41 7.60
CA HIS A 347 -15.54 -19.01 6.18
C HIS A 347 -14.80 -17.72 5.81
N LEU A 348 -14.42 -16.87 6.78
CA LEU A 348 -13.68 -15.64 6.55
C LEU A 348 -12.22 -15.72 7.02
N GLY A 349 -11.97 -16.43 8.13
CA GLY A 349 -10.66 -16.53 8.78
C GLY A 349 -10.19 -15.24 9.47
N LEU A 350 -11.05 -14.23 9.57
CA LEU A 350 -10.74 -12.93 10.18
C LEU A 350 -10.98 -12.93 11.70
N SER A 351 -10.41 -11.94 12.39
CA SER A 351 -10.85 -11.54 13.74
C SER A 351 -11.86 -10.40 13.65
N THR A 352 -12.82 -10.36 14.58
CA THR A 352 -13.68 -9.18 14.80
C THR A 352 -12.88 -7.96 15.30
N SER A 353 -11.69 -8.17 15.85
CA SER A 353 -10.78 -7.12 16.26
C SER A 353 -9.65 -6.96 15.24
N ILE A 354 -9.61 -5.79 14.57
CA ILE A 354 -8.51 -5.44 13.67
C ILE A 354 -7.17 -5.36 14.42
N GLY A 355 -7.20 -4.87 15.67
CA GLY A 355 -6.00 -4.87 16.52
C GLY A 355 -5.45 -6.27 16.77
N ILE A 356 -6.30 -7.28 16.96
CA ILE A 356 -5.85 -8.68 17.11
C ILE A 356 -5.43 -9.30 15.78
N LEU A 357 -6.16 -9.04 14.70
CA LEU A 357 -5.82 -9.49 13.35
C LEU A 357 -4.42 -9.01 12.94
N GLU A 358 -4.16 -7.72 13.03
CA GLU A 358 -2.86 -7.15 12.65
C GLU A 358 -1.79 -7.41 13.73
N GLY A 359 -2.19 -7.41 15.00
CA GLY A 359 -1.29 -7.66 16.12
C GLY A 359 -0.67 -9.05 16.09
N VAL A 360 -1.40 -10.10 15.69
CA VAL A 360 -0.81 -11.44 15.58
C VAL A 360 0.22 -11.53 14.47
N ALA A 361 -0.04 -10.89 13.33
CA ALA A 361 0.92 -10.82 12.23
C ALA A 361 2.20 -10.12 12.68
N VAL A 362 2.09 -8.96 13.33
CA VAL A 362 3.25 -8.23 13.88
C VAL A 362 3.97 -8.98 15.01
N ALA A 363 3.24 -9.72 15.85
CA ALA A 363 3.86 -10.48 16.95
C ALA A 363 4.71 -11.66 16.45
N LEU A 364 4.37 -12.21 15.28
CA LEU A 364 4.98 -13.41 14.71
C LEU A 364 5.77 -13.16 13.42
N GLU A 365 5.79 -11.93 12.89
CA GLU A 365 6.60 -11.55 11.72
C GLU A 365 8.11 -11.53 12.00
N THR A 366 8.88 -11.24 10.95
CA THR A 366 10.34 -11.13 11.05
C THR A 366 10.70 -9.98 12.00
N PRO A 367 11.54 -10.20 13.03
CA PRO A 367 11.92 -9.17 13.98
C PRO A 367 12.61 -7.98 13.32
N ASP A 368 12.36 -6.77 13.83
CA ASP A 368 13.16 -5.58 13.48
C ASP A 368 14.59 -5.72 14.07
N ILE A 369 15.60 -5.48 13.24
CA ILE A 369 17.02 -5.53 13.61
C ILE A 369 17.45 -4.39 14.54
N SER A 370 16.67 -3.32 14.59
CA SER A 370 16.97 -2.10 15.35
C SER A 370 16.52 -2.26 16.80
N TRP A 371 15.25 -2.57 17.04
CA TRP A 371 14.66 -2.66 18.38
C TRP A 371 13.54 -3.71 18.42
N ARG A 372 13.28 -4.30 19.59
CA ARG A 372 12.16 -5.24 19.74
C ARG A 372 10.85 -4.47 19.77
N GLN A 373 9.78 -5.16 19.41
CA GLN A 373 8.43 -4.63 19.45
C GLN A 373 8.04 -4.04 20.82
N HIS A 374 8.37 -4.76 21.89
CA HIS A 374 8.13 -4.29 23.26
C HIS A 374 8.96 -3.05 23.61
N ASP A 375 10.16 -2.90 23.04
CA ASP A 375 11.01 -1.73 23.29
C ASP A 375 10.34 -0.48 22.71
N TYR A 376 9.85 -0.54 21.46
CA TYR A 376 9.10 0.56 20.86
C TYR A 376 7.82 0.88 21.63
N ALA A 377 7.04 -0.13 22.02
CA ALA A 377 5.81 0.08 22.79
C ALA A 377 6.09 0.72 24.16
N ALA A 378 7.11 0.26 24.88
CA ALA A 378 7.51 0.82 26.17
C ALA A 378 7.92 2.30 26.03
N ALA A 379 8.74 2.61 25.02
CA ALA A 379 9.15 3.98 24.74
C ALA A 379 7.97 4.88 24.37
N LEU A 380 7.03 4.41 23.54
CA LEU A 380 5.82 5.18 23.20
C LEU A 380 5.00 5.58 24.44
N PHE A 381 4.86 4.71 25.43
CA PHE A 381 4.18 5.05 26.68
C PHE A 381 5.02 5.96 27.58
N LYS A 382 6.32 5.69 27.74
CA LYS A 382 7.21 6.47 28.62
C LYS A 382 7.44 7.90 28.12
N LEU A 383 7.35 8.11 26.80
CA LEU A 383 7.47 9.42 26.16
C LEU A 383 6.12 10.16 26.00
N ASP A 384 5.03 9.61 26.56
CA ASP A 384 3.66 10.13 26.44
C ASP A 384 3.19 10.34 24.98
N MET A 385 3.66 9.47 24.07
CA MET A 385 3.31 9.48 22.65
C MET A 385 2.19 8.50 22.30
N ALA A 386 1.97 7.47 23.13
CA ALA A 386 0.91 6.49 22.92
C ALA A 386 -0.50 7.11 23.14
N PRO A 387 -1.56 6.55 22.51
CA PRO A 387 -2.92 7.02 22.76
C PRO A 387 -3.31 6.83 24.23
N LYS A 388 -4.06 7.80 24.79
CA LYS A 388 -4.60 7.71 26.16
C LYS A 388 -5.52 6.50 26.38
N HIS A 389 -6.20 6.08 25.31
CA HIS A 389 -7.18 4.99 25.27
C HIS A 389 -6.74 3.90 24.28
N PRO A 390 -5.69 3.12 24.59
CA PRO A 390 -5.17 2.08 23.70
C PRO A 390 -6.17 0.95 23.42
N GLU A 391 -7.17 0.73 24.27
CA GLU A 391 -8.26 -0.22 24.07
C GLU A 391 -9.07 0.06 22.79
N LYS A 392 -9.14 1.32 22.34
CA LYS A 392 -9.82 1.69 21.10
C LYS A 392 -9.13 1.10 19.86
N LEU A 393 -7.84 0.78 19.95
CA LEU A 393 -7.08 0.17 18.85
C LEU A 393 -7.53 -1.27 18.54
N LEU A 394 -8.27 -1.92 19.45
CA LEU A 394 -8.89 -3.22 19.16
C LEU A 394 -9.98 -3.11 18.09
N GLY A 395 -10.67 -1.97 18.00
CA GLY A 395 -11.73 -1.72 17.02
C GLY A 395 -11.22 -1.08 15.72
N ALA A 396 -11.91 -1.34 14.60
CA ALA A 396 -11.53 -0.85 13.27
C ALA A 396 -11.40 0.68 13.21
N PHE A 397 -12.36 1.41 13.80
CA PHE A 397 -12.31 2.88 13.80
C PHE A 397 -11.10 3.41 14.57
N GLY A 398 -10.83 2.92 15.78
CA GLY A 398 -9.69 3.37 16.59
C GLY A 398 -8.35 2.96 15.99
N PHE A 399 -8.25 1.77 15.40
CA PHE A 399 -7.04 1.31 14.73
C PHE A 399 -6.69 2.17 13.51
N TRP A 400 -7.67 2.48 12.65
CA TRP A 400 -7.46 3.22 11.40
C TRP A 400 -7.38 4.74 11.57
N THR A 401 -8.06 5.30 12.57
CA THR A 401 -7.93 6.74 12.91
C THR A 401 -6.68 7.02 13.74
N GLY A 402 -6.10 6.00 14.38
CA GLY A 402 -4.78 6.07 14.99
C GLY A 402 -3.67 6.24 13.96
N LEU A 403 -2.51 6.74 14.39
CA LEU A 403 -1.31 6.79 13.56
C LEU A 403 -0.91 5.36 13.17
N GLY A 404 -1.14 4.95 11.91
CA GLY A 404 -1.09 3.55 11.48
C GLY A 404 0.11 2.76 12.02
N SER A 405 1.34 3.24 11.84
CA SER A 405 2.54 2.56 12.35
C SER A 405 2.53 2.36 13.87
N MET A 406 1.97 3.30 14.62
CA MET A 406 1.82 3.21 16.08
C MET A 406 0.78 2.15 16.47
N SER A 407 -0.35 2.09 15.75
CA SER A 407 -1.39 1.07 15.98
C SER A 407 -0.83 -0.35 15.80
N TYR A 408 -0.13 -0.62 14.69
CA TYR A 408 0.59 -1.88 14.46
C TYR A 408 1.61 -2.15 15.58
N THR A 409 2.35 -1.11 15.99
CA THR A 409 3.41 -1.26 17.00
C THR A 409 2.85 -1.74 18.34
N LEU A 410 1.83 -1.04 18.83
CA LEU A 410 1.21 -1.30 20.12
C LEU A 410 0.44 -2.62 20.12
N MET A 411 -0.32 -2.92 19.07
CA MET A 411 -1.08 -4.16 18.98
C MET A 411 -0.20 -5.40 18.80
N GLY A 412 0.89 -5.29 18.04
CA GLY A 412 1.90 -6.36 17.97
C GLY A 412 2.53 -6.67 19.32
N SER A 413 2.91 -5.63 20.08
CA SER A 413 3.43 -5.78 21.44
C SER A 413 2.39 -6.37 22.40
N LEU A 414 1.12 -5.96 22.32
CA LEU A 414 0.04 -6.51 23.13
C LEU A 414 -0.17 -8.00 22.84
N VAL A 415 -0.28 -8.39 21.57
CA VAL A 415 -0.47 -9.79 21.17
C VAL A 415 0.74 -10.63 21.57
N GLN A 416 1.95 -10.14 21.36
CA GLN A 416 3.16 -10.84 21.80
C GLN A 416 3.13 -11.07 23.32
N PHE A 417 2.74 -10.09 24.11
CA PHE A 417 2.55 -10.24 25.57
C PHE A 417 1.49 -11.30 25.91
N LEU A 418 0.37 -11.33 25.18
CA LEU A 418 -0.67 -12.34 25.40
C LEU A 418 -0.17 -13.76 25.07
N LEU A 419 0.59 -13.91 23.99
CA LEU A 419 1.20 -15.18 23.60
C LEU A 419 2.22 -15.65 24.64
N GLU A 420 3.09 -14.77 25.11
CA GLU A 420 4.12 -15.09 26.11
C GLU A 420 3.53 -15.40 27.49
N LYS A 421 2.50 -14.65 27.93
CA LYS A 421 1.91 -14.79 29.27
C LYS A 421 0.85 -15.86 29.37
N TYR A 422 0.04 -16.06 28.33
CA TYR A 422 -1.13 -16.95 28.37
C TYR A 422 -1.06 -18.13 27.39
N GLY A 423 -0.10 -18.14 26.47
CA GLY A 423 0.15 -19.23 25.54
C GLY A 423 -0.68 -19.18 24.26
N MET A 424 -0.17 -19.88 23.24
CA MET A 424 -0.74 -19.94 21.88
C MET A 424 -2.17 -20.53 21.86
N GLU A 425 -2.44 -21.58 22.63
CA GLU A 425 -3.74 -22.26 22.60
C GLU A 425 -4.90 -21.38 23.09
N LYS A 426 -4.69 -20.62 24.17
CA LYS A 426 -5.67 -19.63 24.62
C LYS A 426 -5.85 -18.52 23.59
N PHE A 427 -4.75 -18.05 22.99
CA PHE A 427 -4.85 -17.02 21.95
C PHE A 427 -5.67 -17.48 20.74
N LYS A 428 -5.47 -18.70 20.25
CA LYS A 428 -6.28 -19.30 19.17
C LYS A 428 -7.78 -19.30 19.51
N GLN A 429 -8.14 -19.66 20.75
CA GLN A 429 -9.54 -19.66 21.20
C GLN A 429 -10.14 -18.25 21.22
N ALA A 430 -9.35 -17.25 21.62
CA ALA A 430 -9.82 -15.86 21.68
C ALA A 430 -9.87 -15.17 20.31
N TYR A 431 -9.09 -15.63 19.32
CA TYR A 431 -8.77 -14.89 18.09
C TYR A 431 -10.00 -14.44 17.28
N ALA A 432 -10.91 -15.34 16.91
CA ALA A 432 -12.05 -15.02 16.02
C ALA A 432 -12.92 -13.87 16.56
N TRP A 433 -13.30 -13.95 17.83
CA TRP A 433 -14.31 -13.09 18.44
C TRP A 433 -13.75 -12.10 19.45
N ALA A 434 -12.42 -12.05 19.59
CA ALA A 434 -11.75 -11.32 20.67
C ALA A 434 -12.35 -11.67 22.05
N ALA A 435 -12.58 -12.97 22.29
CA ALA A 435 -13.30 -13.51 23.46
C ALA A 435 -12.46 -13.48 24.74
N PHE A 436 -11.96 -12.29 25.11
CA PHE A 436 -11.00 -12.13 26.20
C PHE A 436 -11.55 -12.55 27.56
N GLU A 437 -12.80 -12.18 27.86
CA GLU A 437 -13.42 -12.49 29.15
C GLU A 437 -13.66 -13.98 29.33
N GLU A 438 -14.08 -14.67 28.27
CA GLU A 438 -14.31 -16.12 28.30
C GLU A 438 -13.00 -16.89 28.46
N VAL A 439 -11.98 -16.53 27.68
CA VAL A 439 -10.74 -17.32 27.58
C VAL A 439 -9.70 -16.95 28.64
N TYR A 440 -9.54 -15.66 28.92
CA TYR A 440 -8.56 -15.15 29.88
C TYR A 440 -9.17 -14.81 31.24
N GLN A 441 -10.49 -14.85 31.40
CA GLN A 441 -11.20 -14.45 32.64
C GLN A 441 -10.92 -13.00 33.05
N LYS A 442 -10.68 -12.14 32.06
CA LYS A 442 -10.29 -10.74 32.23
C LYS A 442 -10.90 -9.89 31.11
N SER A 443 -11.35 -8.70 31.48
CA SER A 443 -11.78 -7.71 30.48
C SER A 443 -10.58 -7.22 29.65
N PRO A 444 -10.82 -6.67 28.43
CA PRO A 444 -9.77 -6.07 27.60
C PRO A 444 -8.96 -5.01 28.36
N GLU A 445 -9.62 -4.16 29.15
CA GLU A 445 -8.99 -3.08 29.92
C GLU A 445 -8.04 -3.63 30.97
N LYS A 446 -8.40 -4.74 31.62
CA LYS A 446 -7.53 -5.40 32.61
C LYS A 446 -6.30 -6.00 31.95
N LEU A 447 -6.45 -6.67 30.80
CA LEU A 447 -5.32 -7.21 30.04
C LEU A 447 -4.37 -6.10 29.57
N ILE A 448 -4.92 -5.00 29.04
CA ILE A 448 -4.15 -3.83 28.61
C ILE A 448 -3.45 -3.17 29.80
N SER A 449 -4.09 -3.08 30.96
CA SER A 449 -3.48 -2.52 32.17
C SER A 449 -2.30 -3.37 32.66
N GLU A 450 -2.45 -4.70 32.66
CA GLU A 450 -1.35 -5.61 33.00
C GLU A 450 -0.18 -5.50 32.01
N TRP A 451 -0.48 -5.43 30.72
CA TRP A 451 0.53 -5.21 29.68
C TRP A 451 1.26 -3.88 29.85
N LYS A 452 0.53 -2.78 30.12
CA LYS A 452 1.13 -1.47 30.40
C LYS A 452 2.01 -1.48 31.65
N ALA A 453 1.57 -2.15 32.71
CA ALA A 453 2.37 -2.29 33.93
C ALA A 453 3.69 -3.02 33.64
N TRP A 454 3.61 -4.13 32.88
CA TRP A 454 4.79 -4.86 32.44
C TRP A 454 5.73 -4.02 31.56
N LEU A 455 5.20 -3.19 30.65
CA LEU A 455 6.02 -2.30 29.82
C LEU A 455 6.77 -1.22 30.62
N GLN A 456 6.34 -0.88 31.84
CA GLN A 456 7.08 0.06 32.69
C GLN A 456 8.45 -0.49 33.09
N GLU A 457 8.58 -1.81 33.20
CA GLU A 457 9.82 -2.50 33.58
C GLU A 457 10.82 -2.59 32.42
N VAL A 458 10.37 -2.40 31.18
CA VAL A 458 11.23 -2.48 29.98
C VAL A 458 12.15 -1.24 29.91
N PRO A 459 13.47 -1.37 29.96
CA PRO A 459 14.38 -0.22 29.94
C PRO A 459 14.36 0.49 28.59
N ILE A 460 14.46 1.82 28.60
CA ILE A 460 14.59 2.63 27.39
C ILE A 460 15.94 3.35 27.37
N SER A 461 16.63 3.31 26.24
CA SER A 461 17.89 4.02 26.04
C SER A 461 17.66 5.32 25.27
N GLN A 462 18.61 6.26 25.34
CA GLN A 462 18.53 7.51 24.57
C GLN A 462 18.43 7.27 23.06
N ALA A 463 19.14 6.25 22.55
CA ALA A 463 19.10 5.91 21.12
C ALA A 463 17.69 5.44 20.69
N LEU A 464 17.01 4.65 21.54
CA LEU A 464 15.63 4.22 21.31
C LEU A 464 14.65 5.39 21.38
N GLU A 465 14.82 6.31 22.34
CA GLU A 465 14.00 7.52 22.41
C GLU A 465 14.11 8.34 21.12
N ASN A 466 15.33 8.55 20.63
CA ASN A 466 15.56 9.32 19.41
C ASN A 466 14.92 8.64 18.19
N ASP A 467 15.03 7.31 18.05
CA ASP A 467 14.36 6.55 17.00
C ASP A 467 12.83 6.69 17.11
N VAL A 468 12.23 6.48 18.29
CA VAL A 468 10.77 6.56 18.49
C VAL A 468 10.24 7.95 18.16
N ARG A 469 10.89 9.01 18.63
CA ARG A 469 10.52 10.39 18.29
C ARG A 469 10.63 10.65 16.79
N TYR A 470 11.67 10.10 16.14
CA TYR A 470 11.83 10.22 14.69
C TYR A 470 10.78 9.42 13.92
N ARG A 471 10.46 8.20 14.35
CA ARG A 471 9.58 7.25 13.64
C ARG A 471 8.11 7.62 13.74
N PHE A 472 7.63 7.98 14.92
CA PHE A 472 6.19 8.09 15.21
C PHE A 472 5.63 9.52 15.20
N SER A 473 6.45 10.54 14.94
CA SER A 473 6.02 11.96 14.83
C SER A 473 5.30 12.33 13.52
N ARG A 474 4.81 11.37 12.72
CA ARG A 474 4.12 11.67 11.44
C ARG A 474 2.65 12.00 11.67
N LYS A 475 2.11 12.96 10.91
CA LYS A 475 0.68 13.18 10.73
C LYS A 475 0.06 12.08 9.83
N SER A 476 -1.20 11.73 10.08
CA SER A 476 -1.96 10.77 9.28
C SER A 476 -2.39 11.33 7.92
N ILE A 477 -2.87 10.47 7.01
CA ILE A 477 -3.45 10.92 5.72
C ILE A 477 -4.66 11.84 5.93
N PHE A 478 -5.42 11.63 7.01
CA PHE A 478 -6.59 12.44 7.37
C PHE A 478 -6.22 13.85 7.84
N GLU A 479 -4.93 14.08 8.14
CA GLU A 479 -4.37 15.35 8.60
C GLU A 479 -3.52 16.03 7.51
N THR A 480 -3.42 15.42 6.33
CA THR A 480 -2.65 15.95 5.19
C THR A 480 -3.59 16.66 4.22
N GLU A 481 -3.34 17.92 3.91
CA GLU A 481 -4.09 18.63 2.87
C GLU A 481 -3.77 18.05 1.49
N CYS A 482 -4.82 17.82 0.69
CA CYS A 482 -4.73 17.35 -0.70
C CYS A 482 -3.89 16.07 -0.92
N PRO A 483 -4.19 14.97 -0.21
CA PRO A 483 -3.32 13.79 -0.18
C PRO A 483 -3.15 13.14 -1.56
N HIS A 484 -4.17 13.18 -2.42
CA HIS A 484 -4.15 12.50 -3.72
C HIS A 484 -3.32 13.23 -4.77
N THR A 485 -3.52 14.54 -4.94
CA THR A 485 -2.77 15.34 -5.92
C THR A 485 -1.29 15.36 -5.58
N VAL A 486 -0.95 15.53 -4.29
CA VAL A 486 0.44 15.46 -3.82
C VAL A 486 1.03 14.08 -4.08
N ALA A 487 0.32 13.00 -3.76
CA ALA A 487 0.83 11.66 -3.99
C ALA A 487 1.00 11.31 -5.47
N ARG A 488 0.13 11.81 -6.35
CA ARG A 488 0.27 11.67 -7.80
C ARG A 488 1.53 12.39 -8.28
N SER A 489 1.70 13.65 -7.91
CA SER A 489 2.87 14.45 -8.28
C SER A 489 4.17 13.80 -7.78
N LEU A 490 4.18 13.29 -6.55
CA LEU A 490 5.33 12.55 -6.01
C LEU A 490 5.63 11.25 -6.79
N ARG A 491 4.60 10.50 -7.19
CA ARG A 491 4.78 9.29 -7.99
C ARG A 491 5.34 9.59 -9.37
N GLU A 492 4.76 10.56 -10.07
CA GLU A 492 5.24 10.98 -11.38
C GLU A 492 6.67 11.52 -11.28
N ALA A 493 7.00 12.22 -10.18
CA ALA A 493 8.35 12.68 -9.91
C ALA A 493 9.34 11.51 -9.70
N TRP A 494 8.95 10.46 -8.95
CA TRP A 494 9.77 9.25 -8.79
C TRP A 494 9.95 8.50 -10.11
N ALA A 495 8.88 8.33 -10.89
CA ALA A 495 8.97 7.69 -12.21
C ALA A 495 9.91 8.47 -13.15
N ALA A 496 9.75 9.80 -13.24
CA ALA A 496 10.64 10.65 -14.00
C ALA A 496 12.09 10.60 -13.48
N PHE A 497 12.28 10.46 -12.16
CA PHE A 497 13.59 10.31 -11.55
C PHE A 497 14.26 8.98 -11.93
N GLU A 498 13.51 7.87 -11.89
CA GLU A 498 13.98 6.54 -12.30
C GLU A 498 14.32 6.49 -13.80
N GLU A 499 13.55 7.20 -14.62
CA GLU A 499 13.82 7.40 -16.05
C GLU A 499 14.99 8.38 -16.32
N LYS A 500 15.67 8.87 -15.27
CA LYS A 500 16.76 9.86 -15.34
C LYS A 500 16.35 11.21 -15.95
N ASN A 501 15.05 11.49 -16.05
CA ASN A 501 14.50 12.79 -16.43
C ASN A 501 14.45 13.74 -15.22
N TYR A 502 15.63 14.12 -14.73
CA TYR A 502 15.79 14.94 -13.54
C TYR A 502 15.11 16.33 -13.64
N PRO A 503 15.09 17.03 -14.80
CA PRO A 503 14.36 18.29 -14.91
C PRO A 503 12.87 18.15 -14.64
N LEU A 504 12.22 17.10 -15.18
CA LEU A 504 10.81 16.81 -14.93
C LEU A 504 10.58 16.37 -13.48
N ALA A 505 11.44 15.48 -12.95
CA ALA A 505 11.35 15.06 -11.55
C ALA A 505 11.43 16.26 -10.60
N LYS A 506 12.37 17.19 -10.85
CA LYS A 506 12.53 18.43 -10.08
C LYS A 506 11.26 19.28 -10.10
N SER A 507 10.66 19.51 -11.27
CA SER A 507 9.45 20.34 -11.38
C SER A 507 8.26 19.71 -10.66
N LEU A 508 8.10 18.39 -10.74
CA LEU A 508 7.04 17.66 -10.07
C LEU A 508 7.23 17.64 -8.54
N TYR A 509 8.45 17.39 -8.03
CA TYR A 509 8.71 17.51 -6.60
C TYR A 509 8.48 18.93 -6.07
N GLN A 510 8.87 19.96 -6.83
CA GLN A 510 8.59 21.35 -6.46
C GLN A 510 7.08 21.61 -6.42
N THR A 511 6.33 21.10 -7.39
CA THR A 511 4.86 21.20 -7.41
C THR A 511 4.23 20.57 -6.17
N ALA A 512 4.66 19.35 -5.79
CA ALA A 512 4.21 18.70 -4.56
C ALA A 512 4.59 19.49 -3.30
N LEU A 513 5.73 20.16 -3.31
CA LEU A 513 6.21 20.99 -2.21
C LEU A 513 5.37 22.27 -2.06
N ASP A 514 5.05 22.94 -3.17
CA ASP A 514 4.24 24.16 -3.18
C ASP A 514 2.78 23.89 -2.74
N MET A 515 2.23 22.72 -3.12
CA MET A 515 0.92 22.26 -2.66
C MET A 515 0.86 22.05 -1.15
N THR A 516 2.00 21.77 -0.51
CA THR A 516 2.11 21.45 0.91
C THR A 516 2.78 22.56 1.71
N GLU A 517 2.82 23.78 1.17
CA GLU A 517 3.43 24.96 1.80
C GLU A 517 4.88 24.74 2.24
N GLY A 518 5.63 23.94 1.49
CA GLY A 518 7.02 23.67 1.82
C GLY A 518 7.24 22.60 2.89
N LYS A 519 6.20 21.88 3.34
CA LYS A 519 6.30 21.00 4.53
C LYS A 519 6.42 19.51 4.23
N ASN A 520 6.17 19.06 2.99
CA ASN A 520 6.17 17.62 2.70
C ASN A 520 7.60 17.04 2.66
N PRO A 521 7.98 16.13 3.59
CA PRO A 521 9.35 15.63 3.67
C PRO A 521 9.76 14.78 2.46
N THR A 522 8.82 14.03 1.88
CA THR A 522 9.07 13.21 0.67
C THR A 522 9.32 14.10 -0.54
N ALA A 523 8.56 15.19 -0.68
CA ALA A 523 8.77 16.16 -1.75
C ALA A 523 10.13 16.85 -1.64
N ILE A 524 10.53 17.28 -0.43
CA ILE A 524 11.84 17.91 -0.21
C ILE A 524 12.97 16.91 -0.51
N HIS A 525 12.86 15.69 0.02
CA HIS A 525 13.89 14.66 -0.20
C HIS A 525 14.04 14.32 -1.69
N GLY A 526 12.92 14.13 -2.39
CA GLY A 526 12.90 13.88 -3.82
C GLY A 526 13.43 15.06 -4.63
N LEU A 527 13.06 16.29 -4.28
CA LEU A 527 13.57 17.51 -4.92
C LEU A 527 15.09 17.63 -4.77
N LEU A 528 15.59 17.39 -3.57
CA LEU A 528 17.02 17.38 -3.24
C LEU A 528 17.74 16.31 -4.06
N ALA A 529 17.21 15.10 -4.11
CA ALA A 529 17.76 14.03 -4.94
C ALA A 529 17.79 14.47 -6.42
N ALA A 530 16.65 14.89 -6.98
CA ALA A 530 16.55 15.31 -8.38
C ALA A 530 17.54 16.43 -8.75
N LYS A 531 17.77 17.41 -7.87
CA LYS A 531 18.77 18.47 -8.08
C LYS A 531 20.20 17.92 -8.09
N ILE A 532 20.55 17.10 -7.10
CA ILE A 532 21.90 16.54 -6.95
C ILE A 532 22.23 15.59 -8.11
N TYR A 533 21.36 14.61 -8.37
CA TYR A 533 21.56 13.65 -9.44
C TYR A 533 21.46 14.32 -10.82
N GLY A 534 20.58 15.31 -10.98
CA GLY A 534 20.53 16.16 -12.18
C GLY A 534 21.87 16.84 -12.46
N ALA A 535 22.43 17.54 -11.48
CA ALA A 535 23.72 18.22 -11.63
C ALA A 535 24.87 17.24 -11.94
N ALA A 536 24.88 16.07 -11.31
CA ALA A 536 25.85 15.01 -11.61
C ALA A 536 25.74 14.45 -13.04
N ASN A 537 24.57 14.61 -13.68
CA ASN A 537 24.32 14.21 -15.07
C ASN A 537 24.32 15.41 -16.04
N GLY A 538 24.92 16.54 -15.66
CA GLY A 538 25.09 17.71 -16.54
C GLY A 538 23.93 18.71 -16.53
N PHE A 539 22.91 18.53 -15.68
CA PHE A 539 21.78 19.46 -15.54
C PHE A 539 22.03 20.46 -14.39
N GLY A 540 22.63 21.61 -14.72
CA GLY A 540 22.88 22.70 -13.77
C GLY A 540 24.27 22.65 -13.11
N SER A 541 24.52 23.57 -12.17
CA SER A 541 25.79 23.62 -11.42
C SER A 541 25.75 22.73 -10.18
N PRO A 542 26.71 21.81 -10.00
CA PRO A 542 26.82 20.99 -8.79
C PRO A 542 26.96 21.82 -7.51
N GLN A 543 27.74 22.89 -7.53
CA GLN A 543 27.96 23.76 -6.36
C GLN A 543 26.64 24.41 -5.92
N ASN A 544 25.87 24.95 -6.86
CA ASN A 544 24.56 25.53 -6.57
C ASN A 544 23.58 24.46 -6.08
N ALA A 545 23.59 23.27 -6.67
CA ALA A 545 22.72 22.17 -6.27
C ALA A 545 22.96 21.74 -4.81
N PHE A 546 24.22 21.65 -4.37
CA PHE A 546 24.54 21.32 -2.97
C PHE A 546 24.20 22.45 -1.99
N ALA A 547 24.45 23.71 -2.35
CA ALA A 547 24.08 24.85 -1.50
C ALA A 547 22.56 24.96 -1.30
N GLU A 548 21.78 24.77 -2.37
CA GLU A 548 20.32 24.72 -2.29
C GLU A 548 19.83 23.50 -1.50
N ALA A 549 20.50 22.36 -1.64
CA ALA A 549 20.16 21.14 -0.91
C ALA A 549 20.36 21.30 0.61
N ASP A 550 21.45 21.94 1.05
CA ASP A 550 21.68 22.23 2.47
C ASP A 550 20.56 23.12 3.04
N SER A 551 20.23 24.22 2.35
CA SER A 551 19.17 25.14 2.77
C SER A 551 17.79 24.47 2.81
N LEU A 552 17.50 23.56 1.88
CA LEU A 552 16.28 22.75 1.92
C LEU A 552 16.30 21.74 3.06
N ALA A 553 17.44 21.12 3.35
CA ALA A 553 17.56 20.16 4.43
C ALA A 553 17.35 20.79 5.81
N GLU A 554 17.69 22.07 5.99
CA GLU A 554 17.41 22.82 7.23
C GLU A 554 15.92 23.03 7.50
N LYS A 555 15.08 23.01 6.46
CA LYS A 555 13.62 23.17 6.59
C LYS A 555 12.91 21.88 6.97
N LEU A 556 13.60 20.74 6.96
CA LEU A 556 13.01 19.45 7.28
C LEU A 556 12.92 19.25 8.79
N GLU A 557 11.74 18.85 9.27
CA GLU A 557 11.59 18.30 10.62
C GLU A 557 12.40 16.99 10.79
N LYS A 558 12.53 16.21 9.71
CA LYS A 558 13.24 14.92 9.66
C LYS A 558 14.42 14.97 8.70
N THR A 559 15.52 15.54 9.17
CA THR A 559 16.67 15.85 8.32
C THR A 559 17.53 14.64 7.96
N LEU A 560 17.46 13.53 8.71
CA LEU A 560 18.42 12.41 8.59
C LEU A 560 18.56 11.86 7.15
N PRO A 561 17.49 11.47 6.42
CA PRO A 561 17.62 10.94 5.06
C PRO A 561 18.20 11.97 4.10
N ALA A 562 17.79 13.24 4.23
CA ALA A 562 18.31 14.32 3.38
C ALA A 562 19.79 14.57 3.63
N ARG A 563 20.22 14.69 4.90
CA ARG A 563 21.62 14.87 5.28
C ARG A 563 22.49 13.72 4.80
N PHE A 564 22.01 12.48 4.96
CA PHE A 564 22.69 11.30 4.45
C PHE A 564 22.83 11.34 2.92
N THR A 565 21.75 11.65 2.19
CA THR A 565 21.78 11.75 0.73
C THR A 565 22.75 12.83 0.25
N ILE A 566 22.72 14.02 0.87
CA ILE A 566 23.66 15.12 0.56
C ILE A 566 25.10 14.65 0.80
N ALA A 567 25.41 14.14 2.00
CA ALA A 567 26.76 13.75 2.36
C ALA A 567 27.27 12.62 1.47
N SER A 568 26.46 11.60 1.20
CA SER A 568 26.81 10.52 0.27
C SER A 568 27.08 11.05 -1.13
N ALA A 569 26.28 12.01 -1.60
CA ALA A 569 26.45 12.57 -2.94
C ALA A 569 27.68 13.45 -3.09
N ARG A 570 28.05 14.22 -2.06
CA ARG A 570 29.31 14.95 -2.04
C ARG A 570 30.51 14.03 -2.27
N LEU A 571 30.48 12.83 -1.72
CA LEU A 571 31.53 11.83 -1.88
C LEU A 571 31.58 11.27 -3.31
N TRP A 572 30.49 10.68 -3.82
CA TRP A 572 30.55 9.98 -5.12
C TRP A 572 30.58 10.90 -6.34
N THR A 573 30.13 12.16 -6.21
CA THR A 573 30.20 13.13 -7.31
C THR A 573 31.57 13.79 -7.44
N GLY A 574 32.38 13.82 -6.38
CA GLY A 574 33.63 14.59 -6.32
C GLY A 574 33.46 16.11 -6.32
N PHE A 575 32.22 16.63 -6.39
CA PHE A 575 31.95 18.07 -6.41
C PHE A 575 31.84 18.70 -5.00
N GLY A 576 31.67 17.88 -3.96
CA GLY A 576 31.60 18.35 -2.57
C GLY A 576 32.95 18.27 -1.87
N GLN A 577 33.15 19.11 -0.84
CA GLN A 577 34.30 18.97 0.06
C GLN A 577 34.16 17.67 0.85
N LYS A 578 35.11 16.75 0.67
CA LYS A 578 35.15 15.42 1.30
C LYS A 578 35.04 15.54 2.83
N GLU A 579 35.70 16.54 3.40
CA GLU A 579 35.74 16.81 4.84
C GLU A 579 34.37 17.17 5.41
N ILE A 580 33.58 17.97 4.68
CA ILE A 580 32.21 18.33 5.06
C ILE A 580 31.32 17.08 5.04
N ALA A 581 31.46 16.25 4.01
CA ALA A 581 30.68 15.03 3.88
C ALA A 581 30.98 14.05 5.02
N VAL A 582 32.27 13.85 5.34
CA VAL A 582 32.69 12.97 6.44
C VAL A 582 32.18 13.48 7.77
N ARG A 583 32.30 14.79 8.07
CA ARG A 583 31.78 15.37 9.32
C ARG A 583 30.28 15.15 9.51
N GLU A 584 29.49 15.31 8.45
CA GLU A 584 28.04 15.07 8.53
C GLU A 584 27.74 13.58 8.72
N LEU A 585 28.49 12.68 8.09
CA LEU A 585 28.36 11.24 8.29
C LEU A 585 28.76 10.81 9.70
N GLU A 586 29.79 11.41 10.29
CA GLU A 586 30.19 11.18 11.69
C GLU A 586 29.09 11.60 12.65
N LYS A 587 28.44 12.74 12.39
CA LYS A 587 27.27 13.18 13.16
C LYS A 587 26.13 12.16 13.07
N ILE A 588 25.78 11.74 11.85
CA ILE A 588 24.75 10.71 11.61
C ILE A 588 25.10 9.40 12.34
N TYR A 589 26.37 8.97 12.26
CA TYR A 589 26.87 7.77 12.93
C TYR A 589 26.78 7.89 14.45
N SER A 590 27.05 9.08 15.01
CA SER A 590 26.98 9.32 16.46
C SER A 590 25.54 9.30 17.02
N GLU A 591 24.54 9.69 16.20
CA GLU A 591 23.13 9.71 16.61
C GLU A 591 22.52 8.31 16.76
N LYS A 592 23.10 7.29 16.09
CA LYS A 592 22.72 5.86 16.17
C LYS A 592 21.22 5.58 16.04
N LEU A 593 20.53 6.36 15.20
CA LEU A 593 19.07 6.30 15.02
C LEU A 593 18.60 4.97 14.43
N PHE A 594 19.20 4.57 13.31
CA PHE A 594 18.86 3.32 12.61
C PHE A 594 20.13 2.53 12.30
N PHE A 595 20.04 1.20 12.37
CA PHE A 595 21.17 0.34 12.01
C PHE A 595 21.62 0.55 10.56
N SER A 596 20.68 0.68 9.62
CA SER A 596 20.99 0.88 8.19
C SER A 596 21.76 2.17 7.91
N TYR A 597 21.33 3.29 8.50
CA TYR A 597 22.04 4.57 8.38
C TYR A 597 23.39 4.54 9.09
N SER A 598 23.47 3.91 10.26
CA SER A 598 24.73 3.76 11.01
C SER A 598 25.75 2.92 10.22
N LEU A 599 25.31 1.81 9.65
CA LEU A 599 26.12 0.96 8.77
C LEU A 599 26.58 1.74 7.52
N ALA A 600 25.65 2.41 6.84
CA ALA A 600 25.96 3.12 5.60
C ALA A 600 26.88 4.33 5.82
N ALA A 601 26.79 4.99 6.99
CA ALA A 601 27.73 6.02 7.43
C ALA A 601 29.09 5.43 7.80
N ALA A 602 29.13 4.34 8.58
CA ALA A 602 30.37 3.67 8.96
C ALA A 602 31.19 3.25 7.73
N ILE A 603 30.53 2.66 6.73
CA ILE A 603 31.16 2.27 5.45
C ILE A 603 31.80 3.50 4.79
N ARG A 604 31.07 4.60 4.64
CA ARG A 604 31.57 5.80 3.95
C ARG A 604 32.70 6.50 4.71
N ILE A 605 32.62 6.55 6.04
CA ILE A 605 33.69 7.09 6.88
C ILE A 605 34.96 6.25 6.70
N SER A 606 34.86 4.93 6.81
CA SER A 606 36.01 4.03 6.63
C SER A 606 36.61 4.07 5.22
N LEU A 607 35.79 4.25 4.18
CA LEU A 607 36.31 4.45 2.81
C LEU A 607 37.02 5.79 2.68
N ALA A 608 36.54 6.84 3.35
CA ALA A 608 37.13 8.17 3.30
C ALA A 608 38.52 8.24 3.95
N GLU A 609 38.81 7.33 4.89
CA GLU A 609 40.14 7.13 5.48
C GLU A 609 41.14 6.48 4.49
N THR A 610 40.68 6.05 3.32
CA THR A 610 41.50 5.42 2.27
C THR A 610 41.47 6.22 0.95
N GLU A 611 42.37 5.89 0.01
CA GLU A 611 42.33 6.42 -1.37
C GLU A 611 41.31 5.66 -2.24
N PHE A 612 40.02 5.71 -1.86
CA PHE A 612 38.94 5.02 -2.55
C PHE A 612 38.18 5.93 -3.52
N ASP A 613 37.91 5.43 -4.73
CA ASP A 613 37.01 6.09 -5.69
C ASP A 613 35.54 5.80 -5.34
N PHE A 614 34.89 6.83 -4.80
CA PHE A 614 33.49 6.81 -4.39
C PHE A 614 32.50 6.67 -5.55
N LYS A 615 32.92 6.82 -6.81
CA LYS A 615 32.04 6.61 -7.97
C LYS A 615 31.42 5.21 -7.98
N SER A 616 32.18 4.20 -7.54
CA SER A 616 31.75 2.80 -7.47
C SER A 616 30.58 2.55 -6.50
N ILE A 617 30.33 3.45 -5.54
CA ILE A 617 29.20 3.38 -4.61
C ILE A 617 28.09 4.39 -4.95
N SER A 618 28.14 4.99 -6.14
CA SER A 618 27.07 5.85 -6.62
C SER A 618 25.78 5.04 -6.76
N SER A 619 24.67 5.62 -6.30
CA SER A 619 23.34 5.03 -6.50
C SER A 619 22.81 5.21 -7.93
N LEU A 620 23.57 5.87 -8.83
CA LEU A 620 23.23 5.98 -10.25
C LEU A 620 23.60 4.74 -11.05
N LEU A 621 24.47 3.88 -10.50
CA LEU A 621 24.98 2.70 -11.16
C LEU A 621 24.09 1.50 -10.91
N CYS A 622 23.91 0.67 -11.93
CA CYS A 622 23.29 -0.65 -11.77
C CYS A 622 24.24 -1.60 -11.03
N ALA A 623 23.72 -2.73 -10.54
CA ALA A 623 24.50 -3.69 -9.77
C ALA A 623 25.71 -4.22 -10.55
N GLU A 624 25.55 -4.50 -11.85
CA GLU A 624 26.62 -4.99 -12.72
C GLU A 624 27.74 -3.96 -12.90
N GLU A 625 27.39 -2.68 -13.10
CA GLU A 625 28.35 -1.58 -13.19
C GLU A 625 29.14 -1.43 -11.89
N LYS A 626 28.46 -1.50 -10.73
CA LYS A 626 29.12 -1.44 -9.43
C LYS A 626 30.05 -2.62 -9.22
N ILE A 627 29.62 -3.84 -9.53
CA ILE A 627 30.44 -5.04 -9.42
C ILE A 627 31.72 -4.90 -10.25
N PHE A 628 31.60 -4.45 -11.50
CA PHE A 628 32.75 -4.23 -12.39
C PHE A 628 33.73 -3.19 -11.81
N LEU A 629 33.23 -2.05 -11.34
CA LEU A 629 34.06 -1.01 -10.75
C LEU A 629 34.71 -1.46 -9.44
N LEU A 630 33.99 -2.21 -8.60
CA LEU A 630 34.50 -2.74 -7.34
C LEU A 630 35.54 -3.84 -7.57
N GLN A 631 35.39 -4.67 -8.60
CA GLN A 631 36.44 -5.63 -9.02
C GLN A 631 37.71 -4.90 -9.44
N THR A 632 37.58 -3.88 -10.29
CA THR A 632 38.73 -3.04 -10.72
C THR A 632 39.39 -2.34 -9.53
N ALA A 633 38.60 -1.83 -8.57
CA ALA A 633 39.10 -1.22 -7.35
C ALA A 633 39.79 -2.23 -6.42
N LEU A 634 39.35 -3.50 -6.42
CA LEU A 634 39.95 -4.56 -5.62
C LEU A 634 41.33 -4.96 -6.16
N ASP A 635 41.47 -5.03 -7.49
CA ASP A 635 42.72 -5.38 -8.16
C ASP A 635 43.78 -4.28 -8.03
N SER A 636 43.34 -3.02 -7.93
CA SER A 636 44.21 -1.84 -7.81
C SER A 636 44.48 -1.39 -6.36
N ALA A 637 43.82 -1.99 -5.37
CA ALA A 637 43.95 -1.62 -3.96
C ALA A 637 45.38 -1.81 -3.44
N GLN A 638 45.96 -0.74 -2.89
CA GLN A 638 47.36 -0.71 -2.46
C GLN A 638 47.55 -1.14 -0.99
N THR A 639 46.52 -0.97 -0.16
CA THR A 639 46.60 -1.29 1.28
C THR A 639 45.69 -2.45 1.65
N SER A 640 46.07 -3.21 2.69
CA SER A 640 45.25 -4.31 3.22
C SER A 640 43.87 -3.84 3.71
N THR A 641 43.80 -2.65 4.30
CA THR A 641 42.56 -2.03 4.79
C THR A 641 41.63 -1.67 3.63
N GLN A 642 42.16 -1.00 2.59
CA GLN A 642 41.40 -0.69 1.38
C GLN A 642 40.91 -1.98 0.70
N LYS A 643 41.80 -2.97 0.51
CA LYS A 643 41.45 -4.26 -0.10
C LYS A 643 40.31 -4.96 0.65
N SER A 644 40.34 -4.92 1.98
CA SER A 644 39.29 -5.53 2.82
C SER A 644 37.94 -4.82 2.66
N LEU A 645 37.93 -3.48 2.66
CA LEU A 645 36.71 -2.69 2.49
C LEU A 645 36.10 -2.88 1.09
N VAL A 646 36.92 -2.89 0.04
CA VAL A 646 36.43 -3.11 -1.34
C VAL A 646 35.92 -4.53 -1.52
N ALA A 647 36.62 -5.54 -0.99
CA ALA A 647 36.14 -6.92 -0.99
C ALA A 647 34.80 -7.05 -0.25
N TYR A 648 34.65 -6.37 0.88
CA TYR A 648 33.38 -6.32 1.60
C TYR A 648 32.25 -5.72 0.75
N LEU A 649 32.47 -4.56 0.12
CA LEU A 649 31.48 -3.91 -0.76
C LEU A 649 31.10 -4.78 -1.95
N LEU A 650 32.08 -5.41 -2.61
CA LEU A 650 31.83 -6.34 -3.69
C LEU A 650 31.00 -7.54 -3.19
N GLY A 651 31.26 -8.03 -1.97
CA GLY A 651 30.45 -9.07 -1.34
C GLY A 651 29.00 -8.63 -1.09
N VAL A 652 28.77 -7.36 -0.73
CA VAL A 652 27.42 -6.78 -0.61
C VAL A 652 26.69 -6.82 -1.96
N GLU A 653 27.32 -6.31 -3.03
CA GLU A 653 26.68 -6.26 -4.36
C GLU A 653 26.46 -7.67 -4.95
N LEU A 654 27.39 -8.63 -4.71
CA LEU A 654 27.22 -10.04 -5.09
C LEU A 654 26.08 -10.72 -4.33
N TYR A 655 25.85 -10.34 -3.07
CA TYR A 655 24.75 -10.85 -2.26
C TYR A 655 23.39 -10.42 -2.84
N GLU A 656 23.25 -9.15 -3.24
CA GLU A 656 22.01 -8.62 -3.84
C GLU A 656 21.58 -9.39 -5.10
N ILE A 657 22.55 -9.89 -5.87
CA ILE A 657 22.28 -10.72 -7.06
C ILE A 657 22.34 -12.24 -6.78
N SER A 658 22.26 -12.65 -5.51
CA SER A 658 22.17 -14.04 -5.04
C SER A 658 23.39 -14.93 -5.38
N ARG A 659 24.59 -14.37 -5.56
CA ARG A 659 25.84 -15.12 -5.84
C ARG A 659 26.53 -15.58 -4.55
N TYR A 660 25.83 -16.38 -3.75
CA TYR A 660 26.22 -16.68 -2.36
C TYR A 660 27.57 -17.40 -2.18
N GLU A 661 27.99 -18.29 -3.09
CA GLU A 661 29.30 -18.95 -2.99
C GLU A 661 30.46 -17.94 -3.11
N GLU A 662 30.32 -16.95 -3.98
CA GLU A 662 31.33 -15.91 -4.16
C GLU A 662 31.35 -14.93 -3.00
N VAL A 663 30.18 -14.64 -2.41
CA VAL A 663 30.09 -13.90 -1.14
C VAL A 663 30.92 -14.60 -0.07
N LEU A 664 30.79 -15.92 0.09
CA LEU A 664 31.57 -16.68 1.08
C LEU A 664 33.07 -16.65 0.76
N HIS A 665 33.44 -16.92 -0.49
CA HIS A 665 34.85 -16.90 -0.93
C HIS A 665 35.50 -15.54 -0.63
N LEU A 666 34.76 -14.45 -0.83
CA LEU A 666 35.26 -13.09 -0.68
C LEU A 666 35.28 -12.62 0.79
N LEU A 667 34.23 -12.93 1.56
CA LEU A 667 34.06 -12.37 2.90
C LEU A 667 34.74 -13.18 4.01
N LEU A 668 34.90 -14.50 3.86
CA LEU A 668 35.49 -15.35 4.90
C LEU A 668 36.96 -15.03 5.23
N PRO A 669 37.84 -14.77 4.24
CA PRO A 669 39.25 -14.51 4.52
C PRO A 669 39.51 -13.14 5.16
N LEU A 670 38.51 -12.25 5.19
CA LEU A 670 38.69 -10.89 5.70
C LEU A 670 38.90 -10.89 7.21
N ALA A 671 39.90 -10.11 7.65
CA ALA A 671 40.08 -9.78 9.05
C ALA A 671 38.85 -9.03 9.60
N PRO A 672 38.52 -9.18 10.90
CA PRO A 672 37.38 -8.48 11.50
C PRO A 672 37.51 -6.96 11.35
N PHE A 673 36.42 -6.30 10.98
CA PHE A 673 36.40 -4.83 10.87
C PHE A 673 36.36 -4.15 12.25
N SER A 674 37.04 -3.00 12.37
CA SER A 674 37.08 -2.20 13.60
C SER A 674 35.72 -1.58 13.95
N LYS A 675 34.96 -1.16 12.94
CA LYS A 675 33.60 -0.64 13.09
C LYS A 675 32.63 -1.81 13.30
N PRO A 676 31.93 -1.90 14.45
CA PRO A 676 31.11 -3.05 14.79
C PRO A 676 29.90 -3.22 13.85
N GLU A 677 29.38 -2.14 13.26
CA GLU A 677 28.26 -2.22 12.30
C GLU A 677 28.66 -2.98 11.03
N ILE A 678 29.85 -2.68 10.49
CA ILE A 678 30.40 -3.33 9.29
C ILE A 678 30.66 -4.81 9.59
N GLU A 679 31.29 -5.10 10.73
CA GLU A 679 31.62 -6.47 11.10
C GLU A 679 30.36 -7.30 11.39
N PHE A 680 29.35 -6.73 12.06
CA PHE A 680 28.07 -7.37 12.27
C PHE A 680 27.38 -7.67 10.94
N HIS A 681 27.33 -6.71 10.02
CA HIS A 681 26.73 -6.91 8.70
C HIS A 681 27.47 -7.96 7.87
N ARG A 682 28.82 -7.98 7.92
CA ARG A 682 29.62 -9.02 7.29
C ARG A 682 29.25 -10.41 7.81
N GLN A 683 29.18 -10.60 9.14
CA GLN A 683 28.77 -11.88 9.70
C GLN A 683 27.33 -12.25 9.32
N TRP A 684 26.43 -11.27 9.23
CA TRP A 684 25.07 -11.50 8.75
C TRP A 684 25.03 -11.96 7.27
N LEU A 685 25.83 -11.34 6.39
CA LEU A 685 25.96 -11.78 4.99
C LEU A 685 26.51 -13.20 4.90
N ILE A 686 27.55 -13.52 5.70
CA ILE A 686 28.14 -14.86 5.75
C ILE A 686 27.12 -15.87 6.25
N LEU A 687 26.38 -15.57 7.32
CA LEU A 687 25.30 -16.41 7.85
C LEU A 687 24.29 -16.74 6.75
N ASN A 688 23.76 -15.73 6.07
CA ASN A 688 22.77 -15.93 5.02
C ASN A 688 23.33 -16.70 3.84
N ALA A 689 24.51 -16.35 3.36
CA ALA A 689 25.14 -17.03 2.24
C ALA A 689 25.46 -18.50 2.56
N ALA A 690 25.92 -18.79 3.79
CA ALA A 690 26.15 -20.15 4.29
C ALA A 690 24.86 -20.97 4.33
N GLN A 691 23.74 -20.38 4.77
CA GLN A 691 22.42 -21.01 4.74
C GLN A 691 21.93 -21.31 3.32
N GLN A 692 22.17 -20.40 2.37
CA GLN A 692 21.77 -20.63 0.98
C GLN A 692 22.60 -21.74 0.32
N THR A 693 23.88 -21.83 0.67
CA THR A 693 24.83 -22.83 0.15
C THR A 693 24.83 -24.15 0.93
N GLY A 694 24.04 -24.25 2.02
CA GLY A 694 23.93 -25.48 2.81
C GLY A 694 25.10 -25.76 3.75
N ARG A 695 25.91 -24.74 4.08
CA ARG A 695 27.08 -24.85 4.98
C ARG A 695 26.67 -24.55 6.43
N LYS A 696 26.06 -25.54 7.10
CA LYS A 696 25.45 -25.38 8.44
C LYS A 696 26.43 -24.89 9.50
N ASP A 697 27.59 -25.55 9.66
CA ASP A 697 28.58 -25.18 10.68
C ASP A 697 29.09 -23.75 10.49
N LEU A 698 29.19 -23.30 9.24
CA LEU A 698 29.59 -21.94 8.93
C LEU A 698 28.52 -20.92 9.32
N ALA A 699 27.25 -21.25 9.06
CA ALA A 699 26.12 -20.43 9.48
C ALA A 699 26.07 -20.28 11.00
N GLU A 700 26.20 -21.38 11.76
CA GLU A 700 26.21 -21.37 13.23
C GLU A 700 27.36 -20.51 13.79
N ASN A 701 28.57 -20.66 13.24
CA ASN A 701 29.73 -19.86 13.63
C ASN A 701 29.54 -18.36 13.32
N ALA A 702 29.01 -18.02 12.15
CA ALA A 702 28.74 -16.64 11.77
C ALA A 702 27.65 -16.01 12.65
N ALA A 703 26.60 -16.77 12.99
CA ALA A 703 25.56 -16.32 13.92
C ALA A 703 26.12 -16.05 15.32
N ALA A 704 26.94 -16.95 15.87
CA ALA A 704 27.56 -16.76 17.17
C ALA A 704 28.45 -15.49 17.20
N ARG A 705 29.24 -15.26 16.15
CA ARG A 705 30.05 -14.04 16.01
C ARG A 705 29.17 -12.79 15.91
N ALA A 706 28.13 -12.82 15.08
CA ALA A 706 27.19 -11.69 14.95
C ALA A 706 26.54 -11.35 16.30
N GLN A 707 26.14 -12.34 17.08
CA GLN A 707 25.60 -12.14 18.43
C GLN A 707 26.62 -11.48 19.37
N GLN A 708 27.87 -11.93 19.38
CA GLN A 708 28.94 -11.32 20.16
C GLN A 708 29.19 -9.85 19.76
N ILE A 709 29.21 -9.55 18.46
CA ILE A 709 29.43 -8.18 17.97
C ILE A 709 28.25 -7.26 18.36
N SER A 710 27.03 -7.81 18.40
CA SER A 710 25.82 -7.05 18.72
C SER A 710 25.81 -6.44 20.12
N GLU A 711 26.64 -6.95 21.05
CA GLU A 711 26.83 -6.38 22.39
C GLU A 711 27.45 -4.98 22.35
N LYS A 712 28.17 -4.65 21.26
CA LYS A 712 28.76 -3.32 21.03
C LYS A 712 27.80 -2.35 20.33
N LEU A 713 26.62 -2.80 19.94
CA LEU A 713 25.65 -2.04 19.14
C LEU A 713 24.43 -1.67 19.97
N SER A 714 23.73 -0.59 19.58
CA SER A 714 22.40 -0.30 20.14
C SER A 714 21.41 -1.40 19.78
N GLY A 715 20.42 -1.64 20.64
CA GLY A 715 19.40 -2.66 20.40
C GLY A 715 19.96 -4.09 20.36
N THR A 716 20.95 -4.40 21.21
CA THR A 716 21.58 -5.73 21.30
C THR A 716 20.57 -6.87 21.32
N ALA A 717 19.56 -6.80 22.19
CA ALA A 717 18.54 -7.84 22.32
C ALA A 717 17.74 -8.06 21.01
N ALA A 718 17.46 -7.00 20.26
CA ALA A 718 16.77 -7.08 18.97
C ALA A 718 17.65 -7.77 17.93
N LYS A 719 18.94 -7.38 17.85
CA LYS A 719 19.92 -7.99 16.94
C LYS A 719 20.16 -9.46 17.24
N GLN A 720 20.29 -9.83 18.52
CA GLN A 720 20.45 -11.22 18.93
C GLN A 720 19.22 -12.05 18.53
N ARG A 721 18.01 -11.56 18.80
CA ARG A 721 16.76 -12.21 18.38
C ARG A 721 16.69 -12.36 16.85
N PHE A 722 17.02 -11.30 16.12
CA PHE A 722 17.04 -11.31 14.65
C PHE A 722 18.00 -12.36 14.09
N VAL A 723 19.23 -12.43 14.61
CA VAL A 723 20.22 -13.44 14.21
C VAL A 723 19.76 -14.86 14.56
N SER A 724 19.24 -15.08 15.76
CA SER A 724 18.72 -16.40 16.18
C SER A 724 17.56 -16.87 15.32
N GLU A 725 16.64 -15.97 15.00
CA GLU A 725 15.51 -16.30 14.12
C GLU A 725 15.98 -16.63 12.71
N ARG A 726 16.91 -15.83 12.18
CA ARG A 726 17.47 -16.10 10.85
C ARG A 726 18.20 -17.45 10.82
N LEU A 727 18.97 -17.77 11.86
CA LEU A 727 19.64 -19.07 11.99
C LEU A 727 18.63 -20.23 12.02
N ARG A 728 17.52 -20.09 12.78
CA ARG A 728 16.47 -21.12 12.93
C ARG A 728 15.70 -21.43 11.64
N LEU A 729 15.60 -20.45 10.74
CA LEU A 729 14.88 -20.61 9.48
C LEU A 729 15.57 -21.54 8.48
N TYR A 730 16.67 -22.22 8.86
CA TYR A 730 17.41 -23.23 8.09
C TYR A 730 17.94 -24.30 9.04
#